data_AF-A0A357MJH9-F1
#
_entry.id   AF-A0A357MJH9-F1
#
_cell.length_a   1.000
_cell.length_b   1.000
_cell.length_c   1.000
_cell.angle_alpha   90.00
_cell.angle_beta   90.00
_cell.angle_gamma   90.00
#
_symmetry.space_group_name_H-M   'P 1'
#
loop_
_entity.id
_entity.type
_entity.pdbx_description
1 polymer ?
#
loop_
_entity_poly.entity_id
_entity_poly.type
_entity_poly.pdbx_seq_one_letter_code
_entity_poly.pdbx_strand_id
1 'polypeptide(L)'
;MRIILHIGVEQTGADRLQRLLADRRADLAAQGVLYPKSPGNRNHTRLYMAATDPDHIDPLRFNRGHIAPEKQAALRDEVMAGLAAEVAEARPDLLILSAAQLCTLWRVSELERLRGMLAPLSDDIRVLAHVDGQARVLARHYATQVMEGRGSTLERELALAQAPDWWDACLAGMPAPDPAAGQFEETQAPPFWLDYTRLVAHWEGVFGTGSVTLCPHDEATFAGPQVMDALRAAFDLSGPLPEAVPGTAPAQPSAAWLARGRQFNALVLHLLSRHEKILPRQLWRSFLSEMEIGGVPIAPGALSPIADRFAEDNRALVKAHPALTAATFRKDRKRKLWAEADPERGFRASQYLLAFMFRIDKATRAERKAKKADLAALAAQPAPAAAAPVNGEASPDTRPAPTPTPEAPRKIEVARPAKAKAPDRQQVLSETGRALLPPLAVEKFEDLRTSPFAPHNRLGAVNEEELAAAYTPAPPRDLPEGNSGNVIVGCMKNEAPYILEWVAYHRAIGVDNFLIYTNGCEDGTSEILDRLQELGVLQHRNNDDWKGNSPQQYALNQSLKEPVIRNAEWIIHIDVDEFMNVRCGNGTLPDFFERVPDATNVAMTWRLFGHNGVTRLEDRLVIDQFETCAPKFCPKPHTAWGFKTMFRNIGAYEKISCHRPNKLSEAFRDKVKWVNGSGRDMTKEAADNGWRNSKKSIGYDLLQLNHYALRSAESFLIKRQRGRALHVDRSIGLNYWIRMDWSDYRDITIKRNLPRVRAEYDRLLADARLGALHQGGLDWHRAKARELHAIPEFEELYQQALKVKLTETERAAYALALDLES
;
A
#
# COMPACT_ATOMS: atom_id res chain seq x y z
N MET A 1 33.31 -15.63 -5.21
CA MET A 1 32.34 -14.70 -4.63
C MET A 1 32.15 -15.03 -3.16
N ARG A 2 32.22 -14.04 -2.26
CA ARG A 2 31.82 -14.20 -0.84
C ARG A 2 30.34 -13.94 -0.68
N ILE A 3 29.65 -14.65 0.21
CA ILE A 3 28.28 -14.35 0.61
C ILE A 3 28.30 -13.81 2.05
N ILE A 4 27.72 -12.62 2.28
CA ILE A 4 27.41 -12.14 3.62
C ILE A 4 25.92 -12.29 3.86
N LEU A 5 25.56 -13.20 4.76
CA LEU A 5 24.21 -13.42 5.26
C LEU A 5 24.00 -12.59 6.53
N HIS A 6 23.34 -11.45 6.37
CA HIS A 6 22.97 -10.57 7.47
C HIS A 6 21.68 -11.06 8.15
N ILE A 7 21.86 -11.63 9.34
CA ILE A 7 20.86 -12.24 10.21
C ILE A 7 20.57 -11.32 11.41
N GLY A 8 20.38 -10.03 11.12
CA GLY A 8 20.15 -9.05 12.17
C GLY A 8 18.87 -9.34 12.96
N VAL A 9 18.90 -8.97 14.24
CA VAL A 9 17.71 -8.96 15.08
C VAL A 9 16.80 -7.81 14.63
N GLU A 10 15.51 -8.08 14.46
CA GLU A 10 14.54 -6.99 14.31
C GLU A 10 14.73 -6.02 15.49
N GLN A 11 14.80 -4.72 15.22
CA GLN A 11 15.11 -3.65 16.21
C GLN A 11 16.59 -3.33 16.48
N THR A 12 17.57 -3.98 15.84
CA THR A 12 18.99 -3.54 15.84
C THR A 12 19.42 -2.92 14.50
N GLY A 13 18.54 -2.13 13.89
CA GLY A 13 18.88 -1.31 12.71
C GLY A 13 18.87 -2.04 11.36
N ALA A 14 18.52 -3.34 11.33
CA ALA A 14 18.43 -4.13 10.08
C ALA A 14 17.55 -3.46 9.01
N ASP A 15 16.39 -2.93 9.42
CA ASP A 15 15.46 -2.24 8.53
C ASP A 15 16.11 -1.02 7.85
N ARG A 16 16.91 -0.24 8.60
CA ARG A 16 17.66 0.92 8.07
C ARG A 16 18.75 0.49 7.10
N LEU A 17 19.55 -0.51 7.45
CA LEU A 17 20.61 -1.03 6.56
C LEU A 17 20.02 -1.58 5.25
N GLN A 18 18.91 -2.32 5.33
CA GLN A 18 18.23 -2.86 4.15
C GLN A 18 17.73 -1.76 3.20
N ARG A 19 17.27 -0.59 3.70
CA ARG A 19 16.94 0.56 2.83
C ARG A 19 18.18 1.05 2.11
N LEU A 20 19.24 1.31 2.86
CA LEU A 20 20.47 1.85 2.30
C LEU A 20 21.06 0.90 1.24
N LEU A 21 21.11 -0.41 1.51
CA LEU A 21 21.55 -1.41 0.53
C LEU A 21 20.65 -1.43 -0.72
N ALA A 22 19.33 -1.37 -0.54
CA ALA A 22 18.37 -1.36 -1.65
C ALA A 22 18.46 -0.09 -2.52
N ASP A 23 18.62 1.07 -1.89
CA ASP A 23 18.68 2.39 -2.52
C ASP A 23 20.02 2.62 -3.23
N ARG A 24 21.08 1.89 -2.82
CA ARG A 24 22.45 2.01 -3.34
C ARG A 24 22.86 0.85 -4.24
N ARG A 25 21.92 0.09 -4.79
CA ARG A 25 22.22 -1.07 -5.65
C ARG A 25 23.16 -0.76 -6.82
N ALA A 26 22.97 0.39 -7.48
CA ALA A 26 23.83 0.78 -8.60
C ALA A 26 25.25 1.09 -8.13
N ASP A 27 25.39 1.81 -7.02
CA ASP A 27 26.69 2.15 -6.42
C ASP A 27 27.43 0.89 -5.92
N LEU A 28 26.69 -0.05 -5.33
CA LEU A 28 27.20 -1.36 -4.89
C LEU A 28 27.64 -2.22 -6.08
N ALA A 29 26.83 -2.28 -7.14
CA ALA A 29 27.17 -3.03 -8.35
C ALA A 29 28.44 -2.49 -9.01
N ALA A 30 28.66 -1.17 -9.01
CA ALA A 30 29.90 -0.55 -9.49
C ALA A 30 31.15 -0.97 -8.68
N GLN A 31 30.97 -1.50 -7.46
CA GLN A 31 32.02 -2.02 -6.59
C GLN A 31 32.09 -3.56 -6.60
N GLY A 32 31.40 -4.24 -7.52
CA GLY A 32 31.35 -5.70 -7.57
C GLY A 32 30.49 -6.33 -6.49
N VAL A 33 29.56 -5.57 -5.88
CA VAL A 33 28.69 -6.02 -4.80
C VAL A 33 27.25 -6.18 -5.29
N LEU A 34 26.69 -7.37 -5.14
CA LEU A 34 25.31 -7.67 -5.47
C LEU A 34 24.42 -7.64 -4.22
N TYR A 35 23.41 -6.79 -4.25
CA TYR A 35 22.25 -6.86 -3.35
C TYR A 35 21.00 -7.24 -4.15
N PRO A 36 20.64 -8.53 -4.21
CA PRO A 36 19.69 -9.06 -5.19
C PRO A 36 18.25 -8.61 -4.94
N LYS A 37 17.37 -8.87 -5.91
CA LYS A 37 15.93 -8.56 -5.82
C LYS A 37 15.07 -9.81 -5.67
N SER A 38 15.45 -10.95 -6.25
CA SER A 38 14.67 -12.20 -6.24
C SER A 38 14.32 -12.74 -4.86
N PRO A 39 15.18 -12.65 -3.82
CA PRO A 39 14.82 -13.10 -2.47
C PRO A 39 13.93 -12.07 -1.73
N GLY A 40 13.71 -10.90 -2.33
CA GLY A 40 12.90 -9.79 -1.84
C GLY A 40 13.55 -8.44 -2.18
N ASN A 41 12.78 -7.46 -2.65
CA ASN A 41 13.34 -6.19 -3.14
C ASN A 41 14.05 -5.33 -2.07
N ARG A 42 13.87 -5.61 -0.78
CA ARG A 42 14.53 -4.85 0.30
C ARG A 42 14.86 -5.73 1.49
N ASN A 43 13.87 -6.34 2.12
CA ASN A 43 14.07 -7.39 3.12
C ASN A 43 13.90 -8.72 2.39
N HIS A 44 14.89 -9.62 2.48
CA HIS A 44 14.92 -10.90 1.76
C HIS A 44 13.99 -11.96 2.41
N THR A 45 12.76 -11.57 2.72
CA THR A 45 11.75 -12.40 3.37
C THR A 45 11.41 -13.68 2.59
N ARG A 46 11.58 -13.71 1.27
CA ARG A 46 11.35 -14.93 0.48
C ARG A 46 12.43 -15.98 0.74
N LEU A 47 13.67 -15.55 1.02
CA LEU A 47 14.74 -16.45 1.47
C LEU A 47 14.40 -17.10 2.81
N TYR A 48 13.92 -16.30 3.77
CA TYR A 48 13.49 -16.81 5.09
C TYR A 48 12.38 -17.85 4.95
N MET A 49 11.28 -17.52 4.25
CA MET A 49 10.16 -18.45 4.06
C MET A 49 10.55 -19.73 3.31
N ALA A 50 11.56 -19.66 2.44
CA ALA A 50 12.07 -20.82 1.69
C ALA A 50 12.95 -21.75 2.55
N ALA A 51 13.55 -21.20 3.61
CA ALA A 51 14.48 -21.88 4.51
C ALA A 51 13.82 -22.51 5.75
N THR A 52 12.67 -22.00 6.20
CA THR A 52 11.96 -22.55 7.39
C THR A 52 11.52 -23.99 7.17
N ASP A 53 11.38 -24.76 8.24
CA ASP A 53 10.88 -26.14 8.15
C ASP A 53 9.37 -26.17 7.86
N PRO A 54 8.86 -27.24 7.23
CA PRO A 54 7.46 -27.30 6.83
C PRO A 54 6.44 -27.08 7.97
N ASP A 55 6.77 -27.56 9.17
CA ASP A 55 5.98 -27.43 10.40
C ASP A 55 6.19 -26.09 11.13
N HIS A 56 7.25 -25.35 10.81
CA HIS A 56 7.47 -23.98 11.26
C HIS A 56 6.66 -22.99 10.40
N ILE A 57 5.34 -22.97 10.60
CA ILE A 57 4.45 -22.06 9.87
C ILE A 57 4.51 -20.67 10.51
N ASP A 58 5.38 -19.82 9.97
CA ASP A 58 5.58 -18.44 10.41
C ASP A 58 4.48 -17.46 9.92
N PRO A 59 4.38 -16.24 10.51
CA PRO A 59 3.40 -15.24 10.08
C PRO A 59 3.50 -14.85 8.59
N LEU A 60 4.68 -14.84 7.98
CA LEU A 60 4.84 -14.50 6.55
C LEU A 60 4.30 -15.63 5.68
N ARG A 61 4.68 -16.89 5.94
CA ARG A 61 4.14 -18.06 5.21
C ARG A 61 2.62 -18.14 5.32
N PHE A 62 2.07 -17.92 6.52
CA PHE A 62 0.63 -17.92 6.73
C PHE A 62 -0.09 -16.83 5.93
N ASN A 63 0.40 -15.59 5.98
CA ASN A 63 -0.26 -14.48 5.33
C ASN A 63 -0.05 -14.42 3.81
N ARG A 64 1.04 -15.01 3.30
CA ARG A 64 1.38 -15.03 1.86
C ARG A 64 0.99 -16.33 1.15
N GLY A 65 0.33 -17.26 1.84
CA GLY A 65 -0.20 -18.47 1.22
C GLY A 65 0.83 -19.56 0.91
N HIS A 66 1.98 -19.56 1.61
CA HIS A 66 3.05 -20.57 1.48
C HIS A 66 3.05 -21.57 2.64
N ILE A 67 1.87 -21.87 3.19
CA ILE A 67 1.70 -22.80 4.31
C ILE A 67 2.01 -24.23 3.85
N ALA A 68 1.44 -24.63 2.71
CA ALA A 68 1.58 -25.98 2.17
C ALA A 68 3.06 -26.28 1.81
N PRO A 69 3.61 -27.45 2.21
CA PRO A 69 5.00 -27.82 1.92
C PRO A 69 5.37 -27.73 0.44
N GLU A 70 4.44 -28.06 -0.46
CA GLU A 70 4.66 -28.02 -1.91
C GLU A 70 4.78 -26.56 -2.41
N LYS A 71 3.93 -25.66 -1.89
CA LYS A 71 4.01 -24.22 -2.21
C LYS A 71 5.28 -23.59 -1.64
N GLN A 72 5.78 -24.09 -0.52
CA GLN A 72 7.04 -23.67 0.06
C GLN A 72 8.24 -24.18 -0.76
N ALA A 73 8.21 -25.44 -1.20
CA ALA A 73 9.23 -26.00 -2.07
C ALA A 73 9.31 -25.25 -3.41
N ALA A 74 8.15 -24.96 -4.04
CA ALA A 74 8.10 -24.17 -5.26
C ALA A 74 8.67 -22.75 -5.06
N LEU A 75 8.36 -22.10 -3.94
CA LEU A 75 8.95 -20.80 -3.58
C LEU A 75 10.48 -20.90 -3.45
N ARG A 76 10.99 -21.98 -2.84
CA ARG A 76 12.42 -22.22 -2.69
C ARG A 76 13.10 -22.33 -4.05
N ASP A 77 12.53 -23.12 -4.95
CA ASP A 77 13.06 -23.30 -6.31
C ASP A 77 13.05 -21.97 -7.09
N GLU A 78 11.97 -21.19 -6.98
CA GLU A 78 11.84 -19.88 -7.62
C GLU A 78 12.88 -18.88 -7.09
N VAL A 79 13.05 -18.80 -5.76
CA VAL A 79 14.05 -17.92 -5.14
C VAL A 79 15.45 -18.30 -5.57
N MET A 80 15.76 -19.60 -5.61
CA MET A 80 17.10 -20.06 -5.97
C MET A 80 17.40 -19.90 -7.46
N ALA A 81 16.42 -20.13 -8.33
CA ALA A 81 16.56 -19.89 -9.77
C ALA A 81 16.80 -18.39 -10.06
N GLY A 82 16.01 -17.51 -9.43
CA GLY A 82 16.18 -16.07 -9.56
C GLY A 82 17.52 -15.57 -9.02
N LEU A 83 17.93 -16.07 -7.84
CA LEU A 83 19.19 -15.67 -7.23
C LEU A 83 20.40 -16.15 -8.05
N ALA A 84 20.35 -17.38 -8.56
CA ALA A 84 21.39 -17.91 -9.44
C ALA A 84 21.50 -17.11 -10.75
N ALA A 85 20.37 -16.70 -11.34
CA ALA A 85 20.36 -15.86 -12.53
C ALA A 85 21.00 -14.48 -12.27
N GLU A 86 20.62 -13.79 -11.18
CA GLU A 86 21.20 -12.49 -10.81
C GLU A 86 22.71 -12.59 -10.53
N VAL A 87 23.17 -13.66 -9.86
CA VAL A 87 24.60 -13.91 -9.62
C VAL A 87 25.34 -14.18 -10.91
N ALA A 88 24.78 -14.99 -11.82
CA ALA A 88 25.40 -15.31 -13.10
C ALA A 88 25.52 -14.08 -14.01
N GLU A 89 24.52 -13.19 -13.97
CA GLU A 89 24.49 -11.94 -14.70
C GLU A 89 25.51 -10.93 -14.15
N ALA A 90 25.46 -10.66 -12.84
CA ALA A 90 26.28 -9.61 -12.23
C ALA A 90 27.74 -10.05 -11.97
N ARG A 91 28.00 -11.36 -11.86
CA ARG A 91 29.30 -11.96 -11.51
C ARG A 91 30.01 -11.21 -10.37
N PRO A 92 29.35 -11.02 -9.22
CA PRO A 92 29.86 -10.14 -8.18
C PRO A 92 31.00 -10.81 -7.39
N ASP A 93 31.86 -9.99 -6.79
CA ASP A 93 32.85 -10.42 -5.82
C ASP A 93 32.20 -10.71 -4.46
N LEU A 94 31.17 -9.93 -4.10
CA LEU A 94 30.43 -10.02 -2.85
C LEU A 94 28.91 -10.06 -3.11
N LEU A 95 28.23 -11.03 -2.50
CA LEU A 95 26.77 -11.12 -2.46
C LEU A 95 26.29 -10.83 -1.03
N ILE A 96 25.41 -9.84 -0.87
CA ILE A 96 24.81 -9.52 0.42
C ILE A 96 23.36 -10.03 0.44
N LEU A 97 23.05 -10.90 1.39
CA LEU A 97 21.70 -11.36 1.67
C LEU A 97 21.27 -10.87 3.05
N SER A 98 20.11 -10.22 3.18
CA SER A 98 19.69 -9.62 4.45
C SER A 98 18.22 -9.89 4.73
N ALA A 99 17.96 -10.62 5.81
CA ALA A 99 16.60 -10.82 6.32
C ALA A 99 16.59 -10.81 7.85
N ALA A 100 15.80 -9.89 8.42
CA ALA A 100 15.74 -9.69 9.87
C ALA A 100 15.10 -10.88 10.61
N GLN A 101 14.35 -11.70 9.87
CA GLN A 101 13.70 -12.90 10.38
C GLN A 101 14.69 -14.05 10.57
N LEU A 102 15.84 -14.05 9.90
CA LEU A 102 16.75 -15.21 9.96
C LEU A 102 17.26 -15.49 11.39
N CYS A 103 17.35 -14.48 12.25
CA CYS A 103 17.75 -14.67 13.65
C CYS A 103 16.79 -15.59 14.45
N THR A 104 15.58 -15.85 13.96
CA THR A 104 14.60 -16.72 14.62
C THR A 104 14.72 -18.19 14.21
N LEU A 105 15.61 -18.53 13.28
CA LEU A 105 15.90 -19.93 12.93
C LEU A 105 16.71 -20.58 14.05
N TRP A 106 16.08 -21.51 14.76
CA TRP A 106 16.68 -22.23 15.89
C TRP A 106 16.82 -23.73 15.63
N ARG A 107 16.15 -24.25 14.59
CA ARG A 107 16.26 -25.65 14.20
C ARG A 107 17.50 -25.80 13.33
N VAL A 108 18.33 -26.80 13.65
CA VAL A 108 19.54 -27.10 12.87
C VAL A 108 19.20 -27.42 11.41
N SER A 109 18.09 -28.12 11.16
CA SER A 109 17.57 -28.44 9.84
C SER A 109 17.30 -27.21 8.97
N GLU A 110 16.83 -26.10 9.55
CA GLU A 110 16.58 -24.84 8.83
C GLU A 110 17.89 -24.18 8.41
N LEU A 111 18.91 -24.19 9.28
CA LEU A 111 20.24 -23.69 8.97
C LEU A 111 20.93 -24.56 7.91
N GLU A 112 20.85 -25.88 8.03
CA GLU A 112 21.40 -26.82 7.05
C GLU A 112 20.73 -26.63 5.69
N ARG A 113 19.40 -26.42 5.66
CA ARG A 113 18.66 -26.10 4.44
C ARG A 113 19.13 -24.79 3.83
N LEU A 114 19.24 -23.73 4.63
CA LEU A 114 19.71 -22.43 4.16
C LEU A 114 21.14 -22.52 3.60
N ARG A 115 22.04 -23.22 4.29
CA ARG A 115 23.40 -23.48 3.79
C ARG A 115 23.36 -24.27 2.49
N GLY A 116 22.56 -25.33 2.41
CA GLY A 116 22.40 -26.15 1.21
C GLY A 116 21.83 -25.37 0.02
N MET A 117 20.95 -24.40 0.27
CA MET A 117 20.45 -23.48 -0.75
C MET A 117 21.56 -22.58 -1.30
N LEU A 118 22.47 -22.09 -0.44
CA LEU A 118 23.49 -21.11 -0.83
C LEU A 118 24.79 -21.75 -1.34
N ALA A 119 25.09 -22.99 -0.95
CA ALA A 119 26.31 -23.72 -1.34
C ALA A 119 26.55 -23.80 -2.87
N PRO A 120 25.52 -23.97 -3.73
CA PRO A 120 25.72 -23.91 -5.18
C PRO A 120 26.26 -22.58 -5.72
N LEU A 121 26.12 -21.49 -4.95
CA LEU A 121 26.59 -20.15 -5.33
C LEU A 121 27.99 -19.85 -4.77
N SER A 122 28.29 -20.31 -3.56
CA SER A 122 29.60 -20.16 -2.92
C SER A 122 29.73 -21.02 -1.67
N ASP A 123 30.95 -21.47 -1.40
CA ASP A 123 31.35 -22.09 -0.13
C ASP A 123 31.85 -21.05 0.91
N ASP A 124 32.18 -19.82 0.52
CA ASP A 124 32.56 -18.73 1.45
C ASP A 124 31.32 -17.95 1.88
N ILE A 125 30.61 -18.51 2.87
CA ILE A 125 29.41 -17.90 3.47
C ILE A 125 29.76 -17.38 4.87
N ARG A 126 29.58 -16.08 5.07
CA ARG A 126 29.77 -15.38 6.35
C ARG A 126 28.43 -14.93 6.88
N VAL A 127 28.29 -15.00 8.20
CA VAL A 127 27.08 -14.64 8.90
C VAL A 127 27.34 -13.36 9.67
N LEU A 128 26.46 -12.37 9.55
CA LEU A 128 26.62 -11.04 10.14
C LEU A 128 25.40 -10.69 10.99
N ALA A 129 25.59 -10.25 12.23
CA ALA A 129 24.50 -9.77 13.07
C ALA A 129 24.86 -8.47 13.79
N HIS A 130 23.94 -7.51 13.80
CA HIS A 130 24.05 -6.31 14.62
C HIS A 130 23.43 -6.53 15.99
N VAL A 131 24.16 -6.21 17.05
CA VAL A 131 23.78 -6.45 18.46
C VAL A 131 23.87 -5.20 19.31
N ASP A 132 23.07 -5.15 20.38
CA ASP A 132 23.03 -4.09 21.38
C ASP A 132 22.77 -4.73 22.75
N GLY A 133 22.83 -3.97 23.84
CA GLY A 133 22.51 -4.46 25.18
C GLY A 133 21.15 -5.16 25.24
N GLN A 134 21.14 -6.39 25.75
CA GLN A 134 19.99 -7.30 25.70
C GLN A 134 18.72 -6.71 26.33
N ALA A 135 18.83 -5.89 27.38
CA ALA A 135 17.68 -5.20 27.97
C ALA A 135 17.03 -4.18 27.00
N ARG A 136 17.83 -3.45 26.19
CA ARG A 136 17.32 -2.51 25.17
C ARG A 136 16.68 -3.26 24.01
N VAL A 137 17.33 -4.33 23.57
CA VAL A 137 16.80 -5.17 22.48
C VAL A 137 15.50 -5.84 22.91
N LEU A 138 15.43 -6.40 24.13
CA LEU A 138 14.22 -7.00 24.67
C LEU A 138 13.06 -6.00 24.77
N ALA A 139 13.28 -4.77 25.24
CA ALA A 139 12.23 -3.78 25.33
C ALA A 139 11.60 -3.45 23.96
N ARG A 140 12.44 -3.25 22.93
CA ARG A 140 11.99 -2.97 21.55
C ARG A 140 11.33 -4.19 20.90
N HIS A 141 11.90 -5.37 21.11
CA HIS A 141 11.37 -6.62 20.56
C HIS A 141 10.01 -6.96 21.20
N TYR A 142 9.89 -6.85 22.52
CA TYR A 142 8.62 -7.06 23.23
C TYR A 142 7.52 -6.13 22.72
N ALA A 143 7.85 -4.84 22.50
CA ALA A 143 6.91 -3.90 21.90
C ALA A 143 6.43 -4.39 20.54
N THR A 144 7.34 -4.85 19.68
CA THR A 144 7.00 -5.43 18.37
C THR A 144 6.12 -6.65 18.51
N GLN A 145 6.47 -7.61 19.37
CA GLN A 145 5.69 -8.82 19.59
C GLN A 145 4.27 -8.51 20.06
N VAL A 146 4.07 -7.55 20.97
CA VAL A 146 2.74 -7.11 21.41
C VAL A 146 1.96 -6.49 20.24
N MET A 147 2.59 -5.65 19.43
CA MET A 147 1.94 -5.10 18.22
C MET A 147 1.66 -6.17 17.18
N GLU A 148 2.38 -7.29 17.26
CA GLU A 148 2.20 -8.51 16.51
C GLU A 148 1.31 -9.54 17.24
N GLY A 149 0.58 -9.20 18.28
CA GLY A 149 -0.43 -10.09 18.87
C GLY A 149 0.06 -10.95 20.04
N ARG A 150 1.23 -10.68 20.63
CA ARG A 150 1.69 -11.32 21.86
C ARG A 150 0.73 -11.01 23.02
N GLY A 151 0.25 -12.05 23.71
CA GLY A 151 -0.63 -11.94 24.88
C GLY A 151 0.06 -12.09 26.23
N SER A 152 1.30 -12.59 26.23
CA SER A 152 2.10 -12.84 27.44
C SER A 152 2.88 -11.60 27.89
N THR A 153 3.17 -11.53 29.18
CA THR A 153 3.83 -10.39 29.83
C THR A 153 5.36 -10.55 29.82
N LEU A 154 6.10 -9.47 30.15
CA LEU A 154 7.55 -9.49 30.32
C LEU A 154 8.01 -10.18 31.63
N GLU A 155 7.11 -10.47 32.58
CA GLU A 155 7.49 -11.25 33.77
C GLU A 155 8.06 -12.62 33.38
N ARG A 156 7.66 -13.14 32.22
CA ARG A 156 8.16 -14.39 31.65
C ARG A 156 9.66 -14.33 31.40
N GLU A 157 10.16 -13.34 30.66
CA GLU A 157 11.59 -13.16 30.40
C GLU A 157 12.37 -12.86 31.68
N LEU A 158 11.79 -12.08 32.61
CA LEU A 158 12.42 -11.79 33.89
C LEU A 158 12.59 -13.04 34.75
N ALA A 159 11.65 -13.99 34.70
CA ALA A 159 11.78 -15.28 35.36
C ALA A 159 12.87 -16.14 34.69
N LEU A 160 12.92 -16.15 33.35
CA LEU A 160 13.94 -16.87 32.59
C LEU A 160 15.37 -16.35 32.81
N ALA A 161 15.53 -15.11 33.29
CA ALA A 161 16.85 -14.58 33.67
C ALA A 161 17.55 -15.41 34.75
N GLN A 162 16.81 -16.21 35.53
CA GLN A 162 17.36 -17.12 36.54
C GLN A 162 17.60 -18.54 36.02
N ALA A 163 17.24 -18.83 34.77
CA ALA A 163 17.44 -20.15 34.18
C ALA A 163 18.94 -20.42 33.94
N PRO A 164 19.41 -21.67 34.20
CA PRO A 164 20.79 -22.06 33.92
C PRO A 164 21.19 -21.84 32.47
N ASP A 165 20.30 -22.17 31.53
CA ASP A 165 20.47 -21.97 30.09
C ASP A 165 19.30 -21.11 29.58
N TRP A 166 19.59 -19.91 29.07
CA TRP A 166 18.56 -19.01 28.56
C TRP A 166 17.91 -19.55 27.30
N TRP A 167 18.72 -20.06 26.38
CA TRP A 167 18.29 -20.52 25.06
C TRP A 167 17.32 -21.69 25.19
N ASP A 168 17.73 -22.75 25.88
CA ASP A 168 16.92 -23.95 26.08
C ASP A 168 15.67 -23.66 26.90
N ALA A 169 15.75 -22.76 27.91
CA ALA A 169 14.58 -22.39 28.69
C ALA A 169 13.56 -21.54 27.88
N CYS A 170 14.02 -20.71 26.96
CA CYS A 170 13.14 -19.99 26.04
C CYS A 170 12.45 -20.96 25.07
N LEU A 171 13.21 -21.89 24.47
CA LEU A 171 12.68 -22.91 23.56
C LEU A 171 11.70 -23.86 24.26
N ALA A 172 12.01 -24.32 25.48
CA ALA A 172 11.13 -25.19 26.26
C ALA A 172 9.77 -24.55 26.58
N GLY A 173 9.72 -23.22 26.69
CA GLY A 173 8.47 -22.50 26.87
C GLY A 173 7.76 -22.13 25.56
N MET A 174 8.39 -22.31 24.40
CA MET A 174 7.84 -21.93 23.11
C MET A 174 6.55 -22.73 22.85
N PRO A 175 5.43 -22.07 22.55
CA PRO A 175 4.23 -22.82 22.24
C PRO A 175 4.33 -23.47 20.86
N ALA A 176 3.61 -24.58 20.67
CA ALA A 176 3.39 -25.14 19.34
C ALA A 176 2.71 -24.09 18.42
N PRO A 177 3.13 -23.99 17.14
CA PRO A 177 2.46 -23.15 16.17
C PRO A 177 0.99 -23.55 15.99
N ASP A 178 0.10 -22.57 16.06
CA ASP A 178 -1.31 -22.71 15.67
C ASP A 178 -1.76 -21.45 14.93
N PRO A 179 -1.48 -21.38 13.62
CA PRO A 179 -1.79 -20.21 12.81
C PRO A 179 -3.29 -19.89 12.76
N ALA A 180 -4.16 -20.90 12.91
CA ALA A 180 -5.62 -20.70 12.94
C ALA A 180 -6.06 -20.00 14.24
N ALA A 181 -5.37 -20.26 15.36
CA ALA A 181 -5.53 -19.53 16.61
C ALA A 181 -4.74 -18.20 16.67
N GLY A 182 -4.02 -17.83 15.61
CA GLY A 182 -3.16 -16.64 15.59
C GLY A 182 -1.88 -16.79 16.42
N GLN A 183 -1.45 -18.02 16.66
CA GLN A 183 -0.33 -18.38 17.52
C GLN A 183 0.89 -18.79 16.68
N PHE A 184 1.97 -18.02 16.81
CA PHE A 184 3.22 -18.17 16.06
C PHE A 184 4.41 -18.13 17.00
N GLU A 185 5.46 -18.90 16.70
CA GLU A 185 6.69 -18.97 17.52
C GLU A 185 7.30 -17.58 17.71
N GLU A 186 7.52 -16.84 16.62
CA GLU A 186 8.17 -15.53 16.61
C GLU A 186 7.40 -14.47 17.40
N THR A 187 6.08 -14.66 17.54
CA THR A 187 5.22 -13.72 18.25
C THR A 187 5.09 -14.06 19.73
N GLN A 188 4.96 -15.33 20.08
CA GLN A 188 4.65 -15.75 21.46
C GLN A 188 5.88 -16.18 22.28
N ALA A 189 6.97 -16.56 21.61
CA ALA A 189 8.17 -17.05 22.28
C ALA A 189 9.00 -15.91 22.87
N PRO A 190 9.64 -16.14 24.03
CA PRO A 190 10.75 -15.31 24.48
C PRO A 190 11.90 -15.35 23.46
N PRO A 191 12.63 -14.24 23.26
CA PRO A 191 13.71 -14.19 22.31
C PRO A 191 14.95 -14.97 22.78
N PHE A 192 14.99 -16.27 22.47
CA PHE A 192 16.12 -17.16 22.78
C PHE A 192 17.45 -16.62 22.23
N TRP A 193 17.42 -15.94 21.08
CA TRP A 193 18.57 -15.36 20.38
C TRP A 193 19.20 -14.16 21.10
N LEU A 194 18.67 -13.71 22.25
CA LEU A 194 19.36 -12.74 23.13
C LEU A 194 20.64 -13.31 23.76
N ASP A 195 20.75 -14.64 23.83
CA ASP A 195 22.01 -15.31 24.13
C ASP A 195 22.90 -15.30 22.89
N TYR A 196 23.66 -14.21 22.72
CA TYR A 196 24.53 -14.02 21.56
C TYR A 196 25.67 -15.03 21.50
N THR A 197 26.15 -15.54 22.64
CA THR A 197 27.17 -16.60 22.66
C THR A 197 26.60 -17.88 22.08
N ARG A 198 25.38 -18.26 22.48
CA ARG A 198 24.70 -19.43 21.94
C ARG A 198 24.27 -19.22 20.49
N LEU A 199 23.88 -18.01 20.10
CA LEU A 199 23.57 -17.65 18.70
C LEU A 199 24.79 -17.88 17.81
N VAL A 200 25.97 -17.38 18.21
CA VAL A 200 27.22 -17.61 17.47
C VAL A 200 27.49 -19.11 17.35
N ALA A 201 27.46 -19.85 18.46
CA ALA A 201 27.70 -21.30 18.45
C ALA A 201 26.70 -22.07 17.57
N HIS A 202 25.42 -21.69 17.58
CA HIS A 202 24.37 -22.31 16.78
C HIS A 202 24.61 -22.14 15.28
N TRP A 203 24.89 -20.91 14.84
CA TRP A 203 25.16 -20.62 13.44
C TRP A 203 26.50 -21.20 12.97
N GLU A 204 27.56 -21.10 13.77
CA GLU A 204 28.86 -21.68 13.44
C GLU A 204 28.84 -23.21 13.41
N GLY A 205 27.95 -23.86 14.16
CA GLY A 205 27.74 -25.30 14.09
C GLY A 205 27.37 -25.79 12.69
N VAL A 206 26.75 -24.92 11.87
CA VAL A 206 26.37 -25.24 10.48
C VAL A 206 27.23 -24.51 9.46
N PHE A 207 27.56 -23.23 9.66
CA PHE A 207 28.31 -22.42 8.69
C PHE A 207 29.84 -22.47 8.90
N GLY A 208 30.30 -23.14 9.96
CA GLY A 208 31.71 -23.32 10.30
C GLY A 208 32.19 -22.34 11.38
N THR A 209 33.19 -22.76 12.17
CA THR A 209 33.81 -21.92 13.20
C THR A 209 34.43 -20.65 12.62
N GLY A 210 34.19 -19.51 13.25
CA GLY A 210 34.64 -18.19 12.77
C GLY A 210 33.84 -17.64 11.59
N SER A 211 32.69 -18.24 11.25
CA SER A 211 31.82 -17.73 10.18
C SER A 211 30.94 -16.57 10.63
N VAL A 212 30.71 -16.40 11.95
CA VAL A 212 29.81 -15.38 12.49
C VAL A 212 30.59 -14.14 12.94
N THR A 213 30.13 -12.96 12.51
CA THR A 213 30.63 -11.66 12.96
C THR A 213 29.51 -10.87 13.61
N LEU A 214 29.76 -10.41 14.84
CA LEU A 214 28.87 -9.51 15.56
C LEU A 214 29.35 -8.05 15.42
N CYS A 215 28.43 -7.16 15.04
CA CYS A 215 28.67 -5.73 14.89
C CYS A 215 27.84 -4.93 15.90
N PRO A 216 28.33 -3.76 16.37
CA PRO A 216 27.57 -2.94 17.31
C PRO A 216 26.41 -2.23 16.61
N HIS A 217 25.26 -2.16 17.27
CA HIS A 217 24.18 -1.24 16.92
C HIS A 217 24.19 -0.05 17.90
N ASP A 218 24.24 1.15 17.36
CA ASP A 218 24.06 2.40 18.08
C ASP A 218 22.98 3.24 17.40
N GLU A 219 21.95 3.62 18.15
CA GLU A 219 20.76 4.28 17.61
C GLU A 219 21.08 5.65 16.99
N ALA A 220 21.95 6.43 17.64
CA ALA A 220 22.36 7.74 17.15
C ALA A 220 23.15 7.65 15.85
N THR A 221 24.08 6.69 15.76
CA THR A 221 24.87 6.40 14.56
C THR A 221 23.97 5.97 13.41
N PHE A 222 23.00 5.08 13.65
CA PHE A 222 22.10 4.56 12.62
C PHE A 222 21.07 5.61 12.14
N ALA A 223 20.72 6.57 12.99
CA ALA A 223 19.90 7.73 12.64
C ALA A 223 20.70 8.81 11.89
N GLY A 224 21.98 8.99 12.24
CA GLY A 224 22.86 9.99 11.65
C GLY A 224 23.49 9.60 10.30
N PRO A 225 24.30 10.50 9.70
CA PRO A 225 25.06 10.24 8.48
C PRO A 225 26.15 9.16 8.66
N GLN A 226 26.63 8.94 9.89
CA GLN A 226 27.66 7.93 10.23
C GLN A 226 27.19 6.49 9.99
N VAL A 227 25.90 6.27 9.73
CA VAL A 227 25.35 4.96 9.34
C VAL A 227 26.05 4.39 8.10
N MET A 228 26.56 5.23 7.20
CA MET A 228 27.27 4.78 6.01
C MET A 228 28.63 4.16 6.35
N ASP A 229 29.33 4.70 7.35
CA ASP A 229 30.59 4.11 7.83
C ASP A 229 30.32 2.78 8.53
N ALA A 230 29.26 2.71 9.34
CA ALA A 230 28.83 1.46 9.97
C ALA A 230 28.46 0.39 8.93
N LEU A 231 27.74 0.78 7.88
CA LEU A 231 27.38 -0.10 6.76
C LEU A 231 28.62 -0.59 6.01
N ARG A 232 29.56 0.29 5.68
CA ARG A 232 30.80 -0.09 5.00
C ARG A 232 31.63 -1.06 5.84
N ALA A 233 31.80 -0.76 7.12
CA ALA A 233 32.55 -1.62 8.04
C ALA A 233 31.89 -3.00 8.22
N ALA A 234 30.56 -3.05 8.35
CA ALA A 234 29.84 -4.30 8.58
C ALA A 234 29.83 -5.24 7.36
N PHE A 235 29.84 -4.69 6.14
CA PHE A 235 29.78 -5.47 4.91
C PHE A 235 31.11 -5.54 4.15
N ASP A 236 32.22 -5.06 4.73
CA ASP A 236 33.55 -5.06 4.12
C ASP A 236 33.59 -4.33 2.75
N LEU A 237 32.96 -3.16 2.67
CA LEU A 237 32.85 -2.38 1.42
C LEU A 237 34.04 -1.45 1.23
N SER A 238 34.74 -1.62 0.10
CA SER A 238 36.00 -0.93 -0.20
C SER A 238 35.81 0.52 -0.70
N GLY A 239 34.76 0.79 -1.47
CA GLY A 239 34.55 2.10 -2.11
C GLY A 239 33.76 3.10 -1.25
N PRO A 240 33.88 4.41 -1.54
CA PRO A 240 32.99 5.40 -0.95
C PRO A 240 31.55 5.15 -1.43
N LEU A 241 30.59 5.38 -0.54
CA LEU A 241 29.17 5.41 -0.88
C LEU A 241 28.63 6.82 -0.66
N PRO A 242 27.67 7.30 -1.47
CA PRO A 242 27.05 8.60 -1.26
C PRO A 242 26.46 8.71 0.14
N GLU A 243 26.53 9.90 0.74
CA GLU A 243 25.96 10.16 2.07
C GLU A 243 24.49 9.72 2.15
N ALA A 244 24.11 9.21 3.32
CA ALA A 244 22.72 8.89 3.60
C ALA A 244 22.00 10.13 4.14
N VAL A 245 20.78 10.37 3.66
CA VAL A 245 19.87 11.32 4.30
C VAL A 245 19.65 10.88 5.75
N PRO A 246 19.86 11.75 6.76
CA PRO A 246 19.61 11.42 8.16
C PRO A 246 18.20 10.86 8.36
N GLY A 247 18.11 9.73 9.07
CA GLY A 247 16.85 9.10 9.43
C GLY A 247 16.40 9.54 10.82
N THR A 248 15.11 9.44 11.09
CA THR A 248 14.59 9.50 12.46
C THR A 248 14.55 8.10 13.06
N ALA A 249 14.96 7.98 14.32
CA ALA A 249 14.82 6.73 15.06
C ALA A 249 13.33 6.36 15.17
N PRO A 250 12.95 5.07 15.02
CA PRO A 250 11.55 4.67 15.12
C PRO A 250 10.99 5.01 16.51
N ALA A 251 9.88 5.75 16.54
CA ALA A 251 9.19 6.04 17.79
C ALA A 251 8.70 4.73 18.43
N GLN A 252 9.07 4.50 19.69
CA GLN A 252 8.66 3.32 20.44
C GLN A 252 7.27 3.53 21.07
N PRO A 253 6.37 2.53 21.04
CA PRO A 253 5.10 2.58 21.75
C PRO A 253 5.26 2.89 23.24
N SER A 254 4.31 3.62 23.82
CA SER A 254 4.29 3.85 25.27
C SER A 254 4.05 2.55 26.04
N ALA A 255 4.58 2.44 27.26
CA ALA A 255 4.38 1.28 28.11
C ALA A 255 2.88 1.03 28.42
N ALA A 256 2.09 2.09 28.58
CA ALA A 256 0.64 2.00 28.78
C ALA A 256 -0.08 1.46 27.53
N TRP A 257 0.35 1.86 26.33
CA TRP A 257 -0.20 1.31 25.09
C TRP A 257 0.14 -0.17 24.92
N LEU A 258 1.37 -0.57 25.24
CA LEU A 258 1.76 -1.98 25.23
C LEU A 258 0.95 -2.81 26.24
N ALA A 259 0.67 -2.28 27.43
CA ALA A 259 -0.22 -2.93 28.40
C ALA A 259 -1.63 -3.15 27.83
N ARG A 260 -2.22 -2.13 27.18
CA ARG A 260 -3.51 -2.25 26.48
C ARG A 260 -3.50 -3.33 25.41
N GLY A 261 -2.48 -3.27 24.54
CA GLY A 261 -2.33 -4.20 23.43
C GLY A 261 -2.20 -5.63 23.91
N ARG A 262 -1.32 -5.89 24.90
CA ARG A 262 -1.11 -7.22 25.47
C ARG A 262 -2.37 -7.77 26.14
N GLN A 263 -3.04 -6.98 26.97
CA GLN A 263 -4.29 -7.39 27.64
C GLN A 263 -5.38 -7.74 26.62
N PHE A 264 -5.49 -6.95 25.55
CA PHE A 264 -6.40 -7.23 24.44
C PHE A 264 -6.02 -8.50 23.67
N ASN A 265 -4.74 -8.65 23.32
CA ASN A 265 -4.23 -9.82 22.62
C ASN A 265 -4.48 -11.11 23.40
N ALA A 266 -4.33 -11.10 24.73
CA ALA A 266 -4.63 -12.27 25.55
C ALA A 266 -6.09 -12.74 25.38
N LEU A 267 -7.05 -11.81 25.31
CA LEU A 267 -8.46 -12.14 25.06
C LEU A 267 -8.71 -12.56 23.61
N VAL A 268 -8.03 -11.94 22.65
CA VAL A 268 -8.12 -12.32 21.23
C VAL A 268 -7.59 -13.73 21.00
N LEU A 269 -6.42 -14.06 21.54
CA LEU A 269 -5.85 -15.41 21.46
C LEU A 269 -6.79 -16.44 22.08
N HIS A 270 -7.38 -16.13 23.24
CA HIS A 270 -8.40 -17.00 23.85
C HIS A 270 -9.67 -17.17 23.00
N LEU A 271 -10.07 -16.12 22.26
CA LEU A 271 -11.19 -16.20 21.32
C LEU A 271 -10.83 -17.07 20.10
N LEU A 272 -9.63 -16.89 19.54
CA LEU A 272 -9.17 -17.57 18.34
C LEU A 272 -8.81 -19.04 18.60
N SER A 273 -8.37 -19.40 19.81
CA SER A 273 -8.07 -20.79 20.20
C SER A 273 -9.29 -21.72 20.16
N ARG A 274 -10.51 -21.18 20.01
CA ARG A 274 -11.72 -21.97 19.79
C ARG A 274 -11.94 -22.32 18.32
N HIS A 275 -11.13 -21.77 17.41
CA HIS A 275 -11.22 -21.93 15.94
C HIS A 275 -12.57 -21.53 15.32
N GLU A 276 -13.40 -20.82 16.09
CA GLU A 276 -14.71 -20.34 15.65
C GLU A 276 -14.63 -19.01 14.90
N LYS A 277 -13.55 -18.25 15.13
CA LYS A 277 -13.32 -16.92 14.58
C LYS A 277 -12.02 -16.90 13.79
N ILE A 278 -11.99 -16.05 12.78
CA ILE A 278 -10.77 -15.76 12.01
C ILE A 278 -10.57 -14.25 12.08
N LEU A 279 -9.39 -13.84 12.53
CA LEU A 279 -9.00 -12.44 12.60
C LEU A 279 -7.79 -12.18 11.68
N PRO A 280 -8.01 -11.59 10.48
CA PRO A 280 -6.92 -11.21 9.60
C PRO A 280 -5.93 -10.25 10.28
N ARG A 281 -4.64 -10.42 9.97
CA ARG A 281 -3.56 -9.68 10.62
C ARG A 281 -3.71 -8.16 10.55
N GLN A 282 -4.05 -7.63 9.37
CA GLN A 282 -4.22 -6.19 9.18
C GLN A 282 -5.35 -5.63 10.06
N LEU A 283 -6.43 -6.40 10.23
CA LEU A 283 -7.54 -6.01 11.09
C LEU A 283 -7.13 -6.04 12.57
N TRP A 284 -6.39 -7.07 13.00
CA TRP A 284 -5.84 -7.12 14.36
C TRP A 284 -4.96 -5.90 14.67
N ARG A 285 -3.99 -5.58 13.79
CA ARG A 285 -3.15 -4.39 13.95
C ARG A 285 -3.97 -3.10 14.03
N SER A 286 -5.04 -2.97 13.23
CA SER A 286 -5.91 -1.78 13.31
C SER A 286 -6.57 -1.63 14.69
N PHE A 287 -6.97 -2.73 15.34
CA PHE A 287 -7.52 -2.67 16.69
C PHE A 287 -6.48 -2.16 17.70
N LEU A 288 -5.24 -2.63 17.58
CA LEU A 288 -4.14 -2.18 18.45
C LEU A 288 -3.85 -0.69 18.28
N SER A 289 -3.88 -0.18 17.04
CA SER A 289 -3.76 1.26 16.76
C SER A 289 -4.94 2.08 17.30
N GLU A 290 -6.17 1.56 17.23
CA GLU A 290 -7.35 2.25 17.78
C GLU A 290 -7.31 2.38 19.31
N MET A 291 -6.48 1.58 20.00
CA MET A 291 -6.28 1.63 21.46
C MET A 291 -5.07 2.45 21.89
N GLU A 292 -4.40 3.13 20.96
CA GLU A 292 -3.19 3.92 21.21
C GLU A 292 -3.36 4.94 22.33
N ILE A 293 -2.32 5.07 23.15
CA ILE A 293 -2.19 6.14 24.14
C ILE A 293 -0.74 6.61 24.20
N GLY A 294 -0.56 7.93 24.21
CA GLY A 294 0.76 8.53 24.38
C GLY A 294 1.34 8.26 25.76
N GLY A 295 2.67 8.34 25.90
CA GLY A 295 3.36 8.12 27.16
C GLY A 295 4.81 7.73 26.93
N VAL A 296 5.51 7.37 28.01
CA VAL A 296 6.91 6.93 27.93
C VAL A 296 7.00 5.45 27.53
N PRO A 297 7.96 5.06 26.68
CA PRO A 297 8.21 3.65 26.37
C PRO A 297 8.78 2.90 27.58
N ILE A 298 8.88 1.57 27.47
CA ILE A 298 9.51 0.73 28.49
C ILE A 298 10.96 1.17 28.67
N ALA A 299 11.33 1.58 29.89
CA ALA A 299 12.70 1.94 30.22
C ALA A 299 13.57 0.68 30.33
N PRO A 300 14.63 0.52 29.50
CA PRO A 300 15.49 -0.68 29.53
C PRO A 300 16.13 -0.94 30.90
N GLY A 301 16.40 0.12 31.67
CA GLY A 301 16.92 0.01 33.04
C GLY A 301 15.98 -0.68 34.05
N ALA A 302 14.70 -0.87 33.72
CA ALA A 302 13.76 -1.66 34.50
C ALA A 302 13.90 -3.18 34.26
N LEU A 303 14.60 -3.56 33.17
CA LEU A 303 14.92 -4.94 32.78
C LEU A 303 16.37 -5.29 33.15
N SER A 304 16.93 -4.67 34.21
CA SER A 304 18.32 -4.89 34.62
C SER A 304 18.69 -6.36 34.87
N PRO A 305 17.80 -7.26 35.37
CA PRO A 305 18.13 -8.68 35.51
C PRO A 305 18.56 -9.35 34.20
N ILE A 306 18.00 -8.92 33.07
CA ILE A 306 18.37 -9.41 31.74
C ILE A 306 19.79 -8.94 31.38
N ALA A 307 20.10 -7.67 31.62
CA ALA A 307 21.44 -7.14 31.39
C ALA A 307 22.49 -7.76 32.35
N ASP A 308 22.08 -8.14 33.55
CA ASP A 308 22.95 -8.81 34.53
C ASP A 308 23.24 -10.25 34.10
N ARG A 309 22.25 -10.98 33.58
CA ARG A 309 22.36 -12.37 33.11
C ARG A 309 23.46 -12.57 32.06
N PHE A 310 23.58 -11.66 31.10
CA PHE A 310 24.53 -11.78 29.98
C PHE A 310 25.82 -10.97 30.19
N ALA A 311 26.04 -10.40 31.37
CA ALA A 311 27.16 -9.49 31.59
C ALA A 311 28.53 -10.18 31.44
N GLU A 312 28.63 -11.46 31.82
CA GLU A 312 29.86 -12.24 31.66
C GLU A 312 30.08 -12.66 30.21
N ASP A 313 29.03 -13.19 29.56
CA ASP A 313 29.03 -13.56 28.14
C ASP A 313 29.43 -12.38 27.25
N ASN A 314 28.87 -11.20 27.50
CA ASN A 314 29.19 -9.98 26.77
C ASN A 314 30.68 -9.59 26.89
N ARG A 315 31.33 -9.86 28.03
CA ARG A 315 32.79 -9.64 28.17
C ARG A 315 33.60 -10.62 27.32
N ALA A 316 33.13 -11.85 27.17
CA ALA A 316 33.76 -12.83 26.28
C ALA A 316 33.56 -12.43 24.81
N LEU A 317 32.35 -12.01 24.43
CA LEU A 317 32.02 -11.56 23.08
C LEU A 317 32.84 -10.34 22.63
N VAL A 318 33.08 -9.37 23.52
CA VAL A 318 33.95 -8.21 23.22
C VAL A 318 35.39 -8.63 22.93
N LYS A 319 35.87 -9.72 23.54
CA LYS A 319 37.20 -10.27 23.22
C LYS A 319 37.20 -11.05 21.90
N ALA A 320 36.09 -11.71 21.57
CA ALA A 320 35.97 -12.56 20.39
C ALA A 320 35.67 -11.78 19.09
N HIS A 321 34.96 -10.65 19.18
CA HIS A 321 34.54 -9.86 18.03
C HIS A 321 35.14 -8.44 18.07
N PRO A 322 36.10 -8.12 17.19
CA PRO A 322 36.85 -6.84 17.24
C PRO A 322 36.00 -5.58 17.12
N ALA A 323 34.84 -5.65 16.46
CA ALA A 323 33.94 -4.51 16.30
C ALA A 323 33.15 -4.17 17.58
N LEU A 324 33.05 -5.11 18.53
CA LEU A 324 32.33 -4.90 19.78
C LEU A 324 33.22 -4.22 20.81
N THR A 325 32.62 -3.36 21.62
CA THR A 325 33.31 -2.69 22.73
C THR A 325 32.50 -2.79 24.01
N ALA A 326 33.11 -2.47 25.15
CA ALA A 326 32.37 -2.34 26.41
C ALA A 326 31.22 -1.32 26.31
N ALA A 327 31.30 -0.34 25.41
CA ALA A 327 30.23 0.64 25.20
C ALA A 327 28.99 0.00 24.54
N THR A 328 29.17 -0.99 23.67
CA THR A 328 28.06 -1.71 23.00
C THR A 328 27.08 -2.30 24.01
N PHE A 329 27.61 -2.91 25.08
CA PHE A 329 26.81 -3.56 26.13
C PHE A 329 26.68 -2.70 27.40
N ARG A 330 26.93 -1.39 27.29
CA ARG A 330 26.81 -0.47 28.44
C ARG A 330 25.40 -0.59 29.03
N LYS A 331 25.32 -0.91 30.32
CA LYS A 331 24.05 -1.05 31.03
C LYS A 331 23.34 0.30 31.16
N ASP A 332 22.03 0.28 30.96
CA ASP A 332 21.17 1.43 31.26
C ASP A 332 21.11 1.71 32.76
N ARG A 333 20.83 2.97 33.12
CA ARG A 333 20.65 3.37 34.52
C ARG A 333 19.51 2.54 35.14
N LYS A 334 19.85 1.72 36.14
CA LYS A 334 18.90 0.87 36.86
C LYS A 334 17.70 1.68 37.36
N ARG A 335 16.49 1.15 37.11
CA ARG A 335 15.20 1.70 37.56
C ARG A 335 14.55 0.71 38.53
N LYS A 336 13.35 1.03 39.03
CA LYS A 336 12.49 0.03 39.68
C LYS A 336 12.30 -1.15 38.72
N LEU A 337 12.35 -2.37 39.24
CA LEU A 337 12.11 -3.58 38.45
C LEU A 337 10.78 -3.45 37.71
N TRP A 338 10.78 -3.91 36.45
CA TRP A 338 9.63 -3.78 35.58
C TRP A 338 8.39 -4.42 36.21
N ALA A 339 7.28 -3.70 36.05
CA ALA A 339 5.94 -4.17 36.28
C ALA A 339 5.11 -3.62 35.10
N GLU A 340 4.06 -4.34 34.71
CA GLU A 340 3.17 -3.85 33.67
C GLU A 340 2.61 -2.46 34.03
N ALA A 341 2.64 -1.54 33.07
CA ALA A 341 2.15 -0.19 33.26
C ALA A 341 0.62 -0.16 33.40
N ASP A 342 0.09 0.82 34.13
CA ASP A 342 -1.35 1.09 34.13
C ASP A 342 -1.77 1.41 32.68
N PRO A 343 -2.78 0.72 32.11
CA PRO A 343 -3.26 1.02 30.77
C PRO A 343 -4.01 2.37 30.69
N GLU A 344 -4.24 3.03 31.83
CA GLU A 344 -4.86 4.35 32.00
C GLU A 344 -6.32 4.45 31.51
N ARG A 345 -7.00 5.51 31.95
CA ARG A 345 -8.36 5.89 31.52
C ARG A 345 -9.42 4.78 31.73
N GLY A 346 -9.22 3.95 32.76
CA GLY A 346 -10.15 2.87 33.10
C GLY A 346 -10.27 1.80 32.01
N PHE A 347 -9.23 1.62 31.19
CA PHE A 347 -9.21 0.68 30.07
C PHE A 347 -9.62 -0.74 30.49
N ARG A 348 -10.48 -1.37 29.68
CA ARG A 348 -10.90 -2.77 29.85
C ARG A 348 -10.84 -3.47 28.50
N ALA A 349 -9.87 -4.37 28.33
CA ALA A 349 -9.68 -5.13 27.09
C ALA A 349 -10.96 -5.87 26.61
N SER A 350 -11.78 -6.37 27.54
CA SER A 350 -13.03 -7.06 27.23
C SER A 350 -14.07 -6.17 26.55
N GLN A 351 -14.17 -4.89 26.96
CA GLN A 351 -15.10 -3.94 26.35
C GLN A 351 -14.70 -3.62 24.91
N TYR A 352 -13.40 -3.45 24.66
CA TYR A 352 -12.87 -3.27 23.31
C TYR A 352 -13.07 -4.51 22.44
N LEU A 353 -12.83 -5.71 22.98
CA LEU A 353 -13.08 -6.95 22.25
C LEU A 353 -14.55 -7.09 21.84
N LEU A 354 -15.48 -6.79 22.76
CA LEU A 354 -16.91 -6.80 22.46
C LEU A 354 -17.28 -5.75 21.39
N ALA A 355 -16.73 -4.53 21.50
CA ALA A 355 -16.94 -3.48 20.50
C ALA A 355 -16.41 -3.87 19.12
N PHE A 356 -15.30 -4.61 19.05
CA PHE A 356 -14.70 -5.08 17.80
C PHE A 356 -15.31 -6.39 17.28
N MET A 357 -16.13 -7.09 18.08
CA MET A 357 -16.66 -8.41 17.73
C MET A 357 -17.40 -8.44 16.39
N PHE A 358 -18.16 -7.39 16.05
CA PHE A 358 -18.86 -7.35 14.77
C PHE A 358 -17.91 -7.33 13.57
N ARG A 359 -16.74 -6.67 13.70
CA ARG A 359 -15.69 -6.64 12.67
C ARG A 359 -15.01 -8.00 12.57
N ILE A 360 -14.76 -8.65 13.70
CA ILE A 360 -14.24 -10.03 13.78
C ILE A 360 -15.22 -11.00 13.12
N ASP A 361 -16.52 -10.91 13.40
CA ASP A 361 -17.55 -11.75 12.80
C ASP A 361 -17.67 -11.54 11.29
N LYS A 362 -17.62 -10.28 10.86
CA LYS A 362 -17.63 -9.93 9.44
C LYS A 362 -16.39 -10.49 8.73
N ALA A 363 -15.21 -10.37 9.33
CA ALA A 363 -13.98 -10.92 8.81
C ALA A 363 -14.02 -12.45 8.77
N THR A 364 -14.49 -13.09 9.84
CA THR A 364 -14.67 -14.56 9.92
C THR A 364 -15.53 -15.08 8.77
N ARG A 365 -16.69 -14.43 8.51
CA ARG A 365 -17.57 -14.80 7.40
C ARG A 365 -16.89 -14.62 6.03
N ALA A 366 -16.07 -13.58 5.87
CA ALA A 366 -15.36 -13.31 4.63
C ALA A 366 -14.22 -14.33 4.40
N GLU A 367 -13.40 -14.59 5.41
CA GLU A 367 -12.25 -15.51 5.34
C GLU A 367 -12.70 -16.96 5.15
N ARG A 368 -13.71 -17.43 5.88
CA ARG A 368 -14.26 -18.79 5.68
C ARG A 368 -14.79 -19.00 4.26
N LYS A 369 -15.26 -17.94 3.61
CA LYS A 369 -15.71 -17.98 2.21
C LYS A 369 -14.54 -17.97 1.23
N ALA A 370 -13.47 -17.24 1.54
CA ALA A 370 -12.32 -17.04 0.65
C ALA A 370 -11.24 -18.14 0.75
N LYS A 371 -11.01 -18.71 1.92
CA LYS A 371 -9.91 -19.67 2.21
C LYS A 371 -10.38 -21.09 2.47
N LYS A 372 -11.56 -21.47 1.96
CA LYS A 372 -12.15 -22.79 2.21
C LYS A 372 -11.20 -23.94 1.82
N ALA A 373 -10.41 -23.79 0.76
CA ALA A 373 -9.44 -24.79 0.30
C ALA A 373 -8.17 -24.85 1.17
N ASP A 374 -7.55 -23.71 1.50
CA ASP A 374 -6.33 -23.69 2.33
C ASP A 374 -6.61 -24.14 3.78
N LEU A 375 -7.77 -23.79 4.35
CA LEU A 375 -8.19 -24.25 5.69
C LEU A 375 -8.52 -25.75 5.70
N ALA A 376 -9.02 -26.29 4.58
CA ALA A 376 -9.24 -27.73 4.45
C ALA A 376 -7.92 -28.52 4.36
N ALA A 377 -6.88 -27.95 3.75
CA ALA A 377 -5.54 -28.55 3.71
C ALA A 377 -4.87 -28.56 5.09
N LEU A 378 -5.05 -27.51 5.90
CA LEU A 378 -4.61 -27.45 7.31
C LEU A 378 -5.32 -28.49 8.19
N ALA A 379 -6.63 -28.70 7.98
CA ALA A 379 -7.41 -29.68 8.73
C ALA A 379 -7.13 -31.15 8.35
N ALA A 380 -6.43 -31.39 7.23
CA ALA A 380 -6.09 -32.73 6.74
C ALA A 380 -4.73 -33.24 7.28
N GLN A 381 -3.99 -32.44 8.05
CA GLN A 381 -2.76 -32.88 8.72
C GLN A 381 -3.10 -33.55 10.07
N PRO A 382 -2.46 -34.69 10.42
CA PRO A 382 -2.74 -35.36 11.68
C PRO A 382 -2.26 -34.50 12.85
N ALA A 383 -3.15 -34.23 13.80
CA ALA A 383 -2.83 -33.51 15.04
C ALA A 383 -1.79 -34.30 15.89
N PRO A 384 -0.84 -33.64 16.57
CA PRO A 384 -0.04 -34.30 17.59
C PRO A 384 -0.92 -34.74 18.75
N ALA A 385 -0.71 -35.96 19.24
CA ALA A 385 -1.52 -36.58 20.29
C ALA A 385 -1.40 -35.82 21.62
N ALA A 386 -2.48 -35.17 22.05
CA ALA A 386 -2.66 -34.69 23.41
C ALA A 386 -3.46 -35.72 24.22
N ALA A 387 -2.95 -36.06 25.40
CA ALA A 387 -3.56 -37.01 26.33
C ALA A 387 -4.90 -36.51 26.91
N ALA A 388 -5.88 -37.41 27.00
CA ALA A 388 -7.20 -37.17 27.58
C ALA A 388 -7.16 -37.02 29.11
N PRO A 389 -8.20 -36.41 29.73
CA PRO A 389 -9.24 -37.27 30.31
C PRO A 389 -10.70 -36.76 30.24
N VAL A 390 -11.56 -37.78 30.02
CA VAL A 390 -12.85 -38.14 30.67
C VAL A 390 -14.13 -37.29 30.45
N ASN A 391 -15.14 -38.01 29.96
CA ASN A 391 -16.48 -37.64 29.53
C ASN A 391 -17.48 -37.30 30.65
N GLY A 392 -18.50 -36.52 30.28
CA GLY A 392 -19.83 -36.51 30.89
C GLY A 392 -20.89 -36.18 29.83
N GLU A 393 -21.75 -37.14 29.50
CA GLU A 393 -22.78 -37.12 28.45
C GLU A 393 -24.04 -36.33 28.84
N ALA A 394 -24.73 -35.75 27.84
CA ALA A 394 -26.20 -35.84 27.69
C ALA A 394 -26.66 -35.37 26.30
N SER A 395 -27.61 -36.12 25.73
CA SER A 395 -28.15 -36.07 24.35
C SER A 395 -29.36 -35.11 24.18
N PRO A 396 -29.89 -34.93 22.95
CA PRO A 396 -30.52 -33.69 22.48
C PRO A 396 -32.05 -33.73 22.44
N ASP A 397 -32.67 -32.56 22.26
CA ASP A 397 -34.09 -32.47 21.93
C ASP A 397 -34.40 -31.44 20.82
N THR A 398 -35.59 -31.61 20.27
CA THR A 398 -36.03 -31.44 18.89
C THR A 398 -36.70 -30.08 18.58
N ARG A 399 -36.79 -29.75 17.28
CA ARG A 399 -37.36 -28.50 16.69
C ARG A 399 -38.88 -28.36 16.92
N PRO A 400 -39.51 -27.19 16.67
CA PRO A 400 -40.02 -26.93 15.31
C PRO A 400 -40.04 -25.46 14.82
N ALA A 401 -40.29 -25.30 13.52
CA ALA A 401 -40.32 -24.07 12.72
C ALA A 401 -41.64 -23.26 12.85
N PRO A 402 -41.67 -22.00 12.36
CA PRO A 402 -42.92 -21.33 12.02
C PRO A 402 -43.07 -21.03 10.51
N THR A 403 -44.33 -21.07 10.07
CA THR A 403 -44.87 -20.77 8.72
C THR A 403 -45.89 -19.59 8.85
N PRO A 404 -46.56 -19.07 7.79
CA PRO A 404 -46.17 -17.88 7.02
C PRO A 404 -47.21 -16.71 6.97
N THR A 405 -46.87 -15.68 6.17
CA THR A 405 -47.74 -14.70 5.41
C THR A 405 -48.40 -13.50 6.16
N PRO A 406 -48.75 -12.35 5.49
CA PRO A 406 -49.13 -12.17 4.07
C PRO A 406 -48.58 -10.93 3.29
N GLU A 407 -48.98 -10.84 2.03
CA GLU A 407 -48.55 -9.96 0.91
C GLU A 407 -49.08 -8.51 0.87
N ALA A 408 -48.23 -7.63 0.32
CA ALA A 408 -48.37 -6.56 -0.70
C ALA A 408 -49.46 -5.44 -0.63
N PRO A 409 -49.14 -4.25 -1.21
CA PRO A 409 -49.69 -3.97 -2.55
C PRO A 409 -48.70 -3.39 -3.59
N ARG A 410 -49.21 -3.39 -4.84
CA ARG A 410 -48.59 -3.29 -6.18
C ARG A 410 -48.07 -1.88 -6.57
N LYS A 411 -46.87 -1.81 -7.14
CA LYS A 411 -46.49 -1.51 -8.56
C LYS A 411 -46.97 -0.18 -9.16
N ILE A 412 -45.99 0.63 -9.58
CA ILE A 412 -46.10 1.56 -10.71
C ILE A 412 -45.09 1.07 -11.76
N GLU A 413 -45.58 0.81 -12.98
CA GLU A 413 -44.80 0.34 -14.13
C GLU A 413 -44.08 1.50 -14.82
N VAL A 414 -42.78 1.31 -15.06
CA VAL A 414 -41.99 2.10 -16.02
C VAL A 414 -41.37 1.11 -17.00
N ALA A 415 -41.48 1.43 -18.29
CA ALA A 415 -41.18 0.57 -19.42
C ALA A 415 -39.80 -0.11 -19.35
N ARG A 416 -39.76 -1.42 -19.64
CA ARG A 416 -38.55 -2.23 -19.73
C ARG A 416 -37.78 -1.91 -21.02
N PRO A 417 -36.48 -1.53 -20.96
CA PRO A 417 -35.61 -1.63 -22.12
C PRO A 417 -35.25 -3.11 -22.39
N ALA A 418 -34.89 -3.40 -23.63
CA ALA A 418 -34.63 -4.74 -24.16
C ALA A 418 -33.66 -5.57 -23.30
N LYS A 419 -33.90 -6.90 -23.25
CA LYS A 419 -33.07 -7.86 -22.53
C LYS A 419 -31.62 -7.83 -23.05
N ALA A 420 -30.72 -7.24 -22.27
CA ALA A 420 -29.28 -7.43 -22.43
C ALA A 420 -28.91 -8.89 -22.09
N LYS A 421 -28.00 -9.49 -22.87
CA LYS A 421 -27.50 -10.86 -22.69
C LYS A 421 -26.97 -11.10 -21.26
N ALA A 422 -27.18 -12.32 -20.76
CA ALA A 422 -26.57 -12.81 -19.52
C ALA A 422 -25.03 -12.79 -19.64
N PRO A 423 -24.27 -12.67 -18.52
CA PRO A 423 -22.81 -12.76 -18.58
C PRO A 423 -22.43 -14.11 -19.17
N ASP A 424 -21.51 -14.10 -20.14
CA ASP A 424 -21.06 -15.31 -20.81
C ASP A 424 -20.26 -16.17 -19.83
N ARG A 425 -20.88 -17.25 -19.35
CA ARG A 425 -20.25 -18.21 -18.43
C ARG A 425 -19.15 -19.03 -19.12
N GLN A 426 -18.90 -18.82 -20.41
CA GLN A 426 -17.86 -19.51 -21.19
C GLN A 426 -16.54 -18.75 -21.32
N GLN A 427 -16.34 -17.60 -20.63
CA GLN A 427 -15.02 -16.93 -20.64
C GLN A 427 -13.92 -17.92 -20.23
N VAL A 428 -12.95 -18.13 -21.13
CA VAL A 428 -11.70 -18.86 -20.88
C VAL A 428 -10.55 -17.88 -20.97
N LEU A 429 -9.42 -18.18 -20.31
CA LEU A 429 -8.23 -17.35 -20.44
C LEU A 429 -7.82 -17.22 -21.91
N SER A 430 -7.61 -15.97 -22.33
CA SER A 430 -7.01 -15.61 -23.60
C SER A 430 -5.56 -16.12 -23.67
N GLU A 431 -4.99 -16.17 -24.88
CA GLU A 431 -3.59 -16.57 -25.06
C GLU A 431 -2.64 -15.65 -24.27
N THR A 432 -2.86 -14.33 -24.35
CA THR A 432 -2.13 -13.33 -23.56
C THR A 432 -2.37 -13.51 -22.07
N GLY A 433 -3.60 -13.83 -21.66
CA GLY A 433 -3.95 -14.12 -20.29
C GLY A 433 -3.14 -15.30 -19.73
N ARG A 434 -3.07 -16.41 -20.47
CA ARG A 434 -2.27 -17.59 -20.08
C ARG A 434 -0.77 -17.30 -20.01
N ALA A 435 -0.28 -16.41 -20.85
CA ALA A 435 1.14 -16.06 -20.89
C ALA A 435 1.55 -15.08 -19.78
N LEU A 436 0.66 -14.17 -19.37
CA LEU A 436 1.00 -13.04 -18.49
C LEU A 436 0.44 -13.14 -17.06
N LEU A 437 -0.65 -13.87 -16.82
CA LEU A 437 -1.25 -13.91 -15.48
C LEU A 437 -0.43 -14.79 -14.54
N PRO A 438 0.04 -14.27 -13.39
CA PRO A 438 0.64 -15.11 -12.35
C PRO A 438 -0.41 -16.07 -11.76
N PRO A 439 0.02 -17.15 -11.06
CA PRO A 439 -0.90 -18.16 -10.51
C PRO A 439 -2.04 -17.58 -9.67
N LEU A 440 -1.76 -16.57 -8.84
CA LEU A 440 -2.79 -15.89 -8.04
C LEU A 440 -3.80 -15.16 -8.93
N ALA A 441 -3.35 -14.53 -10.02
CA ALA A 441 -4.26 -13.86 -10.95
C ALA A 441 -5.12 -14.86 -11.73
N VAL A 442 -4.59 -16.03 -12.09
CA VAL A 442 -5.38 -17.13 -12.68
C VAL A 442 -6.46 -17.60 -11.71
N GLU A 443 -6.12 -17.80 -10.44
CA GLU A 443 -7.10 -18.13 -9.39
C GLU A 443 -8.18 -17.03 -9.27
N LYS A 444 -7.77 -15.76 -9.21
CA LYS A 444 -8.72 -14.64 -9.12
C LYS A 444 -9.58 -14.49 -10.37
N PHE A 445 -9.09 -14.88 -11.55
CA PHE A 445 -9.88 -14.89 -12.78
C PHE A 445 -11.03 -15.89 -12.67
N GLU A 446 -10.75 -17.12 -12.22
CA GLU A 446 -11.78 -18.15 -12.01
C GLU A 446 -12.81 -17.73 -10.94
N ASP A 447 -12.33 -17.15 -9.83
CA ASP A 447 -13.19 -16.57 -8.80
C ASP A 447 -14.10 -15.48 -9.38
N LEU A 448 -13.54 -14.51 -10.10
CA LEU A 448 -14.27 -13.36 -10.60
C LEU A 448 -15.34 -13.77 -11.61
N ARG A 449 -14.94 -14.55 -12.63
CA ARG A 449 -15.80 -15.00 -13.73
C ARG A 449 -17.08 -15.70 -13.25
N THR A 450 -16.99 -16.46 -12.16
CA THR A 450 -18.11 -17.23 -11.62
C THR A 450 -18.90 -16.48 -10.53
N SER A 451 -18.40 -15.33 -10.08
CA SER A 451 -18.98 -14.57 -8.96
C SER A 451 -19.90 -13.42 -9.41
N PRO A 452 -20.74 -12.89 -8.50
CA PRO A 452 -21.47 -11.64 -8.73
C PRO A 452 -20.56 -10.39 -8.75
N PHE A 453 -19.24 -10.55 -8.72
CA PHE A 453 -18.26 -9.47 -8.86
C PHE A 453 -17.61 -9.45 -10.25
N ALA A 454 -18.01 -10.33 -11.17
CA ALA A 454 -17.56 -10.33 -12.55
C ALA A 454 -17.75 -8.93 -13.18
N PRO A 455 -16.70 -8.34 -13.78
CA PRO A 455 -16.81 -7.02 -14.38
C PRO A 455 -17.81 -7.00 -15.55
N HIS A 456 -18.59 -5.92 -15.68
CA HIS A 456 -19.53 -5.76 -16.80
C HIS A 456 -20.01 -4.32 -16.99
N ASN A 457 -20.55 -3.98 -18.16
CA ASN A 457 -21.02 -2.61 -18.44
C ASN A 457 -22.54 -2.37 -18.31
N ARG A 458 -23.28 -3.27 -17.65
CA ARG A 458 -24.76 -3.26 -17.54
C ARG A 458 -25.33 -2.32 -16.47
N LEU A 459 -24.67 -1.22 -16.14
CA LEU A 459 -25.10 -0.28 -15.11
C LEU A 459 -25.49 1.07 -15.73
N GLY A 460 -26.44 1.76 -15.10
CA GLY A 460 -26.88 3.08 -15.54
C GLY A 460 -27.77 3.07 -16.78
N ALA A 461 -28.23 4.25 -17.18
CA ALA A 461 -29.18 4.44 -18.28
C ALA A 461 -28.55 5.11 -19.52
N VAL A 462 -27.35 5.68 -19.39
CA VAL A 462 -26.66 6.39 -20.47
C VAL A 462 -26.13 5.41 -21.52
N ASN A 463 -26.49 5.64 -22.80
CA ASN A 463 -25.87 4.98 -23.94
C ASN A 463 -24.47 5.58 -24.18
N GLU A 464 -23.44 4.75 -24.01
CA GLU A 464 -22.04 5.16 -24.10
C GLU A 464 -21.44 4.99 -25.51
N GLU A 465 -22.14 4.28 -26.40
CA GLU A 465 -21.61 3.88 -27.71
C GLU A 465 -22.16 4.71 -28.88
N GLU A 466 -23.25 5.44 -28.65
CA GLU A 466 -23.90 6.29 -29.64
C GLU A 466 -23.69 7.76 -29.31
N LEU A 467 -23.07 8.51 -30.23
CA LEU A 467 -22.81 9.92 -30.04
C LEU A 467 -24.10 10.73 -30.26
N ALA A 468 -24.68 11.21 -29.16
CA ALA A 468 -25.80 12.16 -29.21
C ALA A 468 -25.35 13.53 -29.73
N ALA A 469 -26.32 14.42 -30.00
CA ALA A 469 -26.08 15.77 -30.46
C ALA A 469 -25.09 16.51 -29.54
N ALA A 470 -24.18 17.28 -30.16
CA ALA A 470 -23.22 18.10 -29.45
C ALA A 470 -23.92 19.09 -28.51
N TYR A 471 -23.27 19.39 -27.38
CA TYR A 471 -23.77 20.40 -26.45
C TYR A 471 -23.58 21.79 -27.04
N THR A 472 -24.51 22.67 -26.71
CA THR A 472 -24.42 24.07 -27.12
C THR A 472 -23.38 24.81 -26.27
N PRO A 473 -22.74 25.87 -26.81
CA PRO A 473 -21.87 26.74 -26.02
C PRO A 473 -22.60 27.26 -24.77
N ALA A 474 -21.94 27.19 -23.62
CA ALA A 474 -22.43 27.77 -22.38
C ALA A 474 -21.68 29.09 -22.13
N PRO A 475 -22.38 30.23 -21.93
CA PRO A 475 -21.72 31.48 -21.63
C PRO A 475 -21.04 31.41 -20.24
N PRO A 476 -19.93 32.14 -20.03
CA PRO A 476 -19.37 32.32 -18.69
C PRO A 476 -20.42 32.88 -17.73
N ARG A 477 -20.37 32.45 -16.47
CA ARG A 477 -21.26 32.98 -15.43
C ARG A 477 -20.84 34.41 -15.08
N ASP A 478 -21.84 35.27 -14.86
CA ASP A 478 -21.62 36.56 -14.20
C ASP A 478 -21.61 36.33 -12.68
N LEU A 479 -20.48 36.60 -12.04
CA LEU A 479 -20.27 36.33 -10.61
C LEU A 479 -20.34 37.64 -9.81
N PRO A 480 -20.99 37.64 -8.63
CA PRO A 480 -20.95 38.79 -7.73
C PRO A 480 -19.51 39.19 -7.38
N GLU A 481 -19.29 40.49 -7.15
CA GLU A 481 -17.97 41.00 -6.77
C GLU A 481 -17.43 40.25 -5.54
N GLY A 482 -16.17 39.79 -5.63
CA GLY A 482 -15.51 39.03 -4.59
C GLY A 482 -15.82 37.53 -4.58
N ASN A 483 -16.77 37.01 -5.36
CA ASN A 483 -17.08 35.59 -5.49
C ASN A 483 -16.20 34.91 -6.55
N SER A 484 -15.62 33.75 -6.21
CA SER A 484 -14.74 32.99 -7.11
C SER A 484 -15.45 31.85 -7.88
N GLY A 485 -16.73 31.61 -7.61
CA GLY A 485 -17.56 30.63 -8.31
C GLY A 485 -17.14 29.19 -8.05
N ASN A 486 -17.22 28.35 -9.07
CA ASN A 486 -16.74 26.96 -9.03
C ASN A 486 -15.22 26.95 -9.28
N VAL A 487 -14.45 26.49 -8.30
CA VAL A 487 -12.97 26.57 -8.34
C VAL A 487 -12.35 25.18 -8.35
N ILE A 488 -11.52 24.90 -9.37
CA ILE A 488 -10.62 23.75 -9.34
C ILE A 488 -9.31 24.13 -8.65
N VAL A 489 -8.87 23.32 -7.69
CA VAL A 489 -7.51 23.36 -7.13
C VAL A 489 -6.75 22.10 -7.58
N GLY A 490 -5.51 22.28 -8.05
CA GLY A 490 -4.72 21.18 -8.60
C GLY A 490 -3.22 21.36 -8.39
N CYS A 491 -2.46 20.27 -8.59
CA CYS A 491 -1.00 20.25 -8.55
C CYS A 491 -0.46 19.62 -9.82
N MET A 492 0.53 20.24 -10.44
CA MET A 492 1.11 19.78 -11.71
C MET A 492 2.63 19.64 -11.62
N LYS A 493 3.17 18.73 -12.43
CA LYS A 493 4.61 18.58 -12.71
C LYS A 493 4.77 18.03 -14.11
N ASN A 494 5.34 18.80 -15.02
CA ASN A 494 5.60 18.42 -16.41
C ASN A 494 4.33 17.93 -17.15
N GLU A 495 3.33 18.81 -17.30
CA GLU A 495 2.04 18.53 -17.94
C GLU A 495 1.74 19.46 -19.14
N ALA A 496 2.73 20.21 -19.64
CA ALA A 496 2.56 21.29 -20.61
C ALA A 496 1.63 20.96 -21.79
N PRO A 497 1.71 19.79 -22.46
CA PRO A 497 0.86 19.46 -23.60
C PRO A 497 -0.64 19.35 -23.29
N TYR A 498 -1.03 19.22 -22.02
CA TYR A 498 -2.38 18.86 -21.61
C TYR A 498 -3.14 19.98 -20.90
N ILE A 499 -2.46 21.05 -20.50
CA ILE A 499 -3.02 22.12 -19.66
C ILE A 499 -4.12 22.88 -20.40
N LEU A 500 -3.87 23.26 -21.66
CA LEU A 500 -4.78 24.13 -22.40
C LEU A 500 -6.13 23.46 -22.68
N GLU A 501 -6.14 22.19 -23.09
CA GLU A 501 -7.39 21.44 -23.23
C GLU A 501 -8.11 21.30 -21.90
N TRP A 502 -7.38 20.95 -20.84
CA TRP A 502 -7.99 20.71 -19.54
C TRP A 502 -8.64 21.98 -18.98
N VAL A 503 -7.98 23.14 -19.12
CA VAL A 503 -8.55 24.45 -18.76
C VAL A 503 -9.74 24.79 -19.65
N ALA A 504 -9.61 24.67 -20.97
CA ALA A 504 -10.68 24.98 -21.92
C ALA A 504 -11.93 24.13 -21.68
N TYR A 505 -11.76 22.82 -21.45
CA TYR A 505 -12.84 21.90 -21.16
C TYR A 505 -13.59 22.28 -19.90
N HIS A 506 -12.88 22.47 -18.79
CA HIS A 506 -13.51 22.73 -17.51
C HIS A 506 -14.23 24.09 -17.50
N ARG A 507 -13.67 25.11 -18.18
CA ARG A 507 -14.35 26.40 -18.40
C ARG A 507 -15.64 26.23 -19.21
N ALA A 508 -15.58 25.46 -20.30
CA ALA A 508 -16.73 25.24 -21.18
C ALA A 508 -17.90 24.49 -20.51
N ILE A 509 -17.66 23.81 -19.39
CA ILE A 509 -18.71 23.13 -18.61
C ILE A 509 -19.15 23.92 -17.35
N GLY A 510 -18.59 25.10 -17.09
CA GLY A 510 -19.00 25.97 -15.98
C GLY A 510 -18.09 25.98 -14.74
N VAL A 511 -16.80 25.65 -14.91
CA VAL A 511 -15.76 26.01 -13.92
C VAL A 511 -15.36 27.46 -14.14
N ASP A 512 -15.40 28.25 -13.07
CA ASP A 512 -15.24 29.70 -13.15
C ASP A 512 -13.78 30.13 -12.94
N ASN A 513 -13.06 29.46 -12.02
CA ASN A 513 -11.67 29.78 -11.69
C ASN A 513 -10.84 28.52 -11.41
N PHE A 514 -9.51 28.69 -11.42
CA PHE A 514 -8.57 27.64 -11.06
C PHE A 514 -7.48 28.18 -10.14
N LEU A 515 -6.98 27.34 -9.24
CA LEU A 515 -5.80 27.58 -8.44
C LEU A 515 -4.84 26.40 -8.61
N ILE A 516 -3.80 26.60 -9.42
CA ILE A 516 -2.86 25.54 -9.79
C ILE A 516 -1.52 25.78 -9.11
N TYR A 517 -1.01 24.72 -8.48
CA TYR A 517 0.35 24.68 -7.93
C TYR A 517 1.28 23.87 -8.83
N THR A 518 2.51 24.32 -9.04
CA THR A 518 3.54 23.58 -9.80
C THR A 518 4.68 23.09 -8.90
N ASN A 519 5.31 21.97 -9.28
CA ASN A 519 6.41 21.36 -8.50
C ASN A 519 7.56 20.94 -9.41
N GLY A 520 8.59 21.78 -9.53
CA GLY A 520 9.84 21.52 -10.23
C GLY A 520 9.59 21.15 -11.69
N CYS A 521 8.87 22.02 -12.41
CA CYS A 521 8.57 21.82 -13.81
C CYS A 521 9.78 22.16 -14.70
N GLU A 522 9.99 21.38 -15.75
CA GLU A 522 11.12 21.51 -16.69
C GLU A 522 10.65 21.62 -18.15
N ASP A 523 9.35 21.48 -18.41
CA ASP A 523 8.75 21.36 -19.74
C ASP A 523 7.97 22.60 -20.20
N GLY A 524 8.06 23.73 -19.48
CA GLY A 524 7.26 24.93 -19.77
C GLY A 524 5.90 24.98 -19.07
N THR A 525 5.54 23.99 -18.24
CA THR A 525 4.26 23.96 -17.49
C THR A 525 4.05 25.23 -16.67
N SER A 526 5.06 25.68 -15.94
CA SER A 526 4.96 26.85 -15.05
C SER A 526 4.72 28.13 -15.85
N GLU A 527 5.40 28.27 -16.98
CA GLU A 527 5.34 29.41 -17.87
C GLU A 527 3.98 29.52 -18.58
N ILE A 528 3.40 28.38 -18.98
CA ILE A 528 2.03 28.31 -19.50
C ILE A 528 1.04 28.81 -18.44
N LEU A 529 1.18 28.33 -17.20
CA LEU A 529 0.29 28.71 -16.09
C LEU A 529 0.47 30.19 -15.69
N ASP A 530 1.70 30.70 -15.69
CA ASP A 530 1.97 32.13 -15.49
C ASP A 530 1.31 32.98 -16.57
N ARG A 531 1.42 32.58 -17.84
CA ARG A 531 0.76 33.31 -18.94
C ARG A 531 -0.76 33.26 -18.83
N LEU A 532 -1.34 32.11 -18.46
CA LEU A 532 -2.78 32.00 -18.22
C LEU A 532 -3.23 32.87 -17.04
N GLN A 533 -2.39 33.05 -16.01
CA GLN A 533 -2.66 33.98 -14.92
C GLN A 533 -2.59 35.44 -15.37
N GLU A 534 -1.59 35.83 -16.16
CA GLU A 534 -1.51 37.18 -16.76
C GLU A 534 -2.74 37.51 -17.62
N LEU A 535 -3.29 36.51 -18.32
CA LEU A 535 -4.52 36.62 -19.12
C LEU A 535 -5.80 36.59 -18.27
N GLY A 536 -5.71 36.43 -16.95
CA GLY A 536 -6.86 36.38 -16.04
C GLY A 536 -7.68 35.08 -16.14
N VAL A 537 -7.11 34.00 -16.68
CA VAL A 537 -7.82 32.71 -16.88
C VAL A 537 -7.78 31.84 -15.61
N LEU A 538 -6.68 31.91 -14.84
CA LEU A 538 -6.47 31.14 -13.62
C LEU A 538 -5.52 31.82 -12.63
N GLN A 539 -5.31 31.21 -11.47
CA GLN A 539 -4.30 31.57 -10.49
C GLN A 539 -3.22 30.49 -10.43
N HIS A 540 -1.94 30.88 -10.46
CA HIS A 540 -0.78 30.00 -10.42
C HIS A 540 0.11 30.31 -9.21
N ARG A 541 0.63 29.25 -8.57
CA ARG A 541 1.61 29.33 -7.47
C ARG A 541 2.73 28.33 -7.69
N ASN A 542 3.98 28.74 -7.51
CA ASN A 542 5.10 27.81 -7.42
C ASN A 542 5.10 27.14 -6.03
N ASN A 543 5.32 25.83 -5.99
CA ASN A 543 5.33 25.00 -4.77
C ASN A 543 6.65 24.22 -4.60
N ASP A 544 7.75 24.72 -5.12
CA ASP A 544 9.04 24.02 -5.12
C ASP A 544 9.65 23.94 -3.72
N ASP A 545 9.41 24.96 -2.89
CA ASP A 545 9.85 25.02 -1.49
C ASP A 545 8.90 24.28 -0.50
N TRP A 546 8.19 23.26 -0.99
CA TRP A 546 7.27 22.49 -0.16
C TRP A 546 8.00 21.74 0.96
N LYS A 547 7.28 21.47 2.06
CA LYS A 547 7.81 20.77 3.24
C LYS A 547 6.94 19.58 3.62
N GLY A 548 7.56 18.56 4.22
CA GLY A 548 6.88 17.37 4.73
C GLY A 548 7.01 16.17 3.78
N ASN A 549 5.97 15.34 3.69
CA ASN A 549 6.01 14.06 2.97
C ASN A 549 5.35 14.07 1.59
N SER A 550 4.58 15.11 1.25
CA SER A 550 3.90 15.20 -0.05
C SER A 550 3.75 16.64 -0.52
N PRO A 551 4.26 16.99 -1.72
CA PRO A 551 4.09 18.32 -2.31
C PRO A 551 2.60 18.65 -2.52
N GLN A 552 1.82 17.69 -3.00
CA GLN A 552 0.39 17.87 -3.23
C GLN A 552 -0.37 18.19 -1.94
N GLN A 553 -0.12 17.45 -0.86
CA GLN A 553 -0.80 17.73 0.40
C GLN A 553 -0.37 19.07 1.01
N TYR A 554 0.88 19.49 0.79
CA TYR A 554 1.35 20.81 1.19
C TYR A 554 0.61 21.93 0.43
N ALA A 555 0.54 21.84 -0.90
CA ALA A 555 -0.21 22.78 -1.74
C ALA A 555 -1.70 22.87 -1.35
N LEU A 556 -2.35 21.72 -1.12
CA LEU A 556 -3.74 21.66 -0.65
C LEU A 556 -3.96 22.30 0.73
N ASN A 557 -2.94 22.33 1.59
CA ASN A 557 -3.04 23.02 2.87
C ASN A 557 -2.83 24.53 2.70
N GLN A 558 -1.98 24.96 1.76
CA GLN A 558 -1.80 26.39 1.47
C GLN A 558 -3.02 26.99 0.77
N SER A 559 -3.66 26.23 -0.12
CA SER A 559 -4.81 26.69 -0.90
C SER A 559 -5.98 27.15 -0.02
N LEU A 560 -6.16 26.55 1.16
CA LEU A 560 -7.18 26.98 2.15
C LEU A 560 -7.00 28.43 2.64
N LYS A 561 -5.82 29.02 2.43
CA LYS A 561 -5.52 30.41 2.81
C LYS A 561 -5.72 31.39 1.66
N GLU A 562 -5.84 30.90 0.43
CA GLU A 562 -5.95 31.74 -0.76
C GLU A 562 -7.35 32.35 -0.88
N PRO A 563 -7.47 33.64 -1.22
CA PRO A 563 -8.76 34.30 -1.41
C PRO A 563 -9.66 33.57 -2.42
N VAL A 564 -9.09 33.06 -3.51
CA VAL A 564 -9.86 32.35 -4.56
C VAL A 564 -10.55 31.08 -4.03
N ILE A 565 -9.97 30.40 -3.04
CA ILE A 565 -10.59 29.22 -2.41
C ILE A 565 -11.56 29.65 -1.32
N ARG A 566 -11.20 30.64 -0.50
CA ARG A 566 -12.08 31.15 0.57
C ARG A 566 -13.40 31.70 0.03
N ASN A 567 -13.36 32.29 -1.15
CA ASN A 567 -14.51 32.90 -1.80
C ASN A 567 -15.16 31.99 -2.87
N ALA A 568 -14.74 30.73 -2.97
CA ALA A 568 -15.35 29.75 -3.87
C ALA A 568 -16.77 29.38 -3.40
N GLU A 569 -17.68 29.10 -4.32
CA GLU A 569 -18.97 28.46 -4.07
C GLU A 569 -18.80 26.94 -3.93
N TRP A 570 -18.03 26.36 -4.85
CA TRP A 570 -17.67 24.95 -4.90
C TRP A 570 -16.16 24.80 -5.08
N ILE A 571 -15.57 23.87 -4.35
CA ILE A 571 -14.15 23.52 -4.43
C ILE A 571 -14.03 22.11 -4.99
N ILE A 572 -13.15 21.97 -5.97
CA ILE A 572 -12.95 20.74 -6.75
C ILE A 572 -11.46 20.43 -6.76
N HIS A 573 -11.04 19.27 -6.26
CA HIS A 573 -9.65 18.83 -6.43
C HIS A 573 -9.60 17.63 -7.36
N ILE A 574 -9.07 17.84 -8.56
CA ILE A 574 -8.88 16.84 -9.61
C ILE A 574 -7.51 17.04 -10.28
N ASP A 575 -6.96 15.97 -10.83
CA ASP A 575 -5.68 15.95 -11.53
C ASP A 575 -5.86 16.33 -13.02
N VAL A 576 -4.78 16.74 -13.71
CA VAL A 576 -4.86 17.21 -15.12
C VAL A 576 -5.23 16.10 -16.13
N ASP A 577 -5.18 14.84 -15.70
CA ASP A 577 -5.64 13.67 -16.44
C ASP A 577 -7.08 13.26 -16.07
N GLU A 578 -7.82 14.12 -15.36
CA GLU A 578 -9.20 13.87 -14.92
C GLU A 578 -10.17 14.92 -15.50
N PHE A 579 -11.27 14.46 -16.09
CA PHE A 579 -12.28 15.30 -16.76
C PHE A 579 -13.69 15.01 -16.24
N MET A 580 -14.38 16.05 -15.75
CA MET A 580 -15.77 15.92 -15.30
C MET A 580 -16.71 15.80 -16.49
N ASN A 581 -17.14 14.58 -16.80
CA ASN A 581 -18.12 14.30 -17.85
C ASN A 581 -19.54 14.45 -17.28
N VAL A 582 -20.13 15.64 -17.46
CA VAL A 582 -21.53 15.92 -17.09
C VAL A 582 -22.46 15.44 -18.20
N ARG A 583 -23.44 14.63 -17.83
CA ARG A 583 -24.28 13.84 -18.76
C ARG A 583 -25.76 14.21 -18.74
N CYS A 584 -26.13 15.19 -17.92
CA CYS A 584 -27.47 15.75 -17.87
C CYS A 584 -27.53 17.16 -18.47
N GLY A 585 -28.73 17.57 -18.89
CA GLY A 585 -28.97 18.91 -19.45
C GLY A 585 -28.10 19.20 -20.67
N ASN A 586 -27.47 20.38 -20.69
CA ASN A 586 -26.48 20.80 -21.68
C ASN A 586 -25.04 20.40 -21.28
N GLY A 587 -24.88 19.43 -20.38
CA GLY A 587 -23.59 18.92 -19.94
C GLY A 587 -22.80 19.94 -19.12
N THR A 588 -23.47 20.80 -18.34
CA THR A 588 -22.82 21.85 -17.56
C THR A 588 -22.98 21.63 -16.05
N LEU A 589 -22.07 22.17 -15.23
CA LEU A 589 -22.18 22.12 -13.77
C LEU A 589 -23.49 22.75 -13.26
N PRO A 590 -23.96 23.91 -13.77
CA PRO A 590 -25.30 24.42 -13.44
C PRO A 590 -26.43 23.40 -13.66
N ASP A 591 -26.49 22.75 -14.84
CA ASP A 591 -27.51 21.73 -15.12
C ASP A 591 -27.41 20.54 -14.15
N PHE A 592 -26.19 20.18 -13.76
CA PHE A 592 -25.97 19.14 -12.77
C PHE A 592 -26.47 19.56 -11.39
N PHE A 593 -26.14 20.76 -10.92
CA PHE A 593 -26.57 21.27 -9.61
C PHE A 593 -28.10 21.38 -9.50
N GLU A 594 -28.80 21.72 -10.58
CA GLU A 594 -30.27 21.71 -10.63
C GLU A 594 -30.86 20.31 -10.38
N ARG A 595 -30.14 19.25 -10.76
CA ARG A 595 -30.57 17.85 -10.51
C ARG A 595 -30.30 17.38 -9.09
N VAL A 596 -29.40 18.04 -8.37
CA VAL A 596 -29.01 17.69 -7.00
C VAL A 596 -28.96 18.93 -6.09
N PRO A 597 -30.05 19.70 -5.96
CA PRO A 597 -30.02 21.04 -5.35
C PRO A 597 -29.58 21.05 -3.88
N ASP A 598 -29.80 19.94 -3.17
CA ASP A 598 -29.42 19.80 -1.77
C ASP A 598 -28.00 19.27 -1.56
N ALA A 599 -27.29 18.87 -2.61
CA ALA A 599 -25.97 18.28 -2.46
C ALA A 599 -24.97 19.32 -1.95
N THR A 600 -24.16 18.91 -0.97
CA THR A 600 -22.97 19.67 -0.55
C THR A 600 -21.69 18.98 -0.99
N ASN A 601 -21.76 17.69 -1.34
CA ASN A 601 -20.62 16.90 -1.74
C ASN A 601 -21.05 15.95 -2.86
N VAL A 602 -20.21 15.86 -3.90
CA VAL A 602 -20.43 15.00 -5.05
C VAL A 602 -19.24 14.07 -5.16
N ALA A 603 -19.45 12.78 -4.91
CA ALA A 603 -18.46 11.75 -5.16
C ALA A 603 -18.45 11.45 -6.66
N MET A 604 -17.50 12.05 -7.36
CA MET A 604 -17.31 11.94 -8.80
C MET A 604 -16.55 10.64 -9.08
N THR A 605 -17.28 9.55 -9.26
CA THR A 605 -16.70 8.23 -9.46
C THR A 605 -15.83 8.20 -10.70
N TRP A 606 -14.62 7.64 -10.57
CA TRP A 606 -13.75 7.41 -11.71
C TRP A 606 -14.36 6.44 -12.71
N ARG A 607 -14.07 6.72 -13.97
CA ARG A 607 -14.06 5.74 -15.06
C ARG A 607 -12.67 5.78 -15.65
N LEU A 608 -11.92 4.69 -15.50
CA LEU A 608 -10.53 4.61 -15.97
C LEU A 608 -10.52 4.40 -17.49
N PHE A 609 -9.82 5.24 -18.22
CA PHE A 609 -9.62 5.13 -19.67
C PHE A 609 -8.23 4.61 -19.98
N GLY A 610 -8.15 3.72 -20.96
CA GLY A 610 -6.91 3.10 -21.41
C GLY A 610 -6.16 3.97 -22.40
N HIS A 611 -5.06 3.42 -22.91
CA HIS A 611 -4.25 4.11 -23.92
C HIS A 611 -4.83 4.00 -25.34
N ASN A 612 -5.89 3.22 -25.55
CA ASN A 612 -6.60 3.11 -26.84
C ASN A 612 -5.74 2.69 -28.04
N GLY A 613 -4.61 2.00 -27.82
CA GLY A 613 -3.66 1.70 -28.89
C GLY A 613 -2.87 2.92 -29.38
N VAL A 614 -3.04 4.08 -28.75
CA VAL A 614 -2.29 5.30 -29.04
C VAL A 614 -0.91 5.15 -28.43
N THR A 615 0.07 4.88 -29.28
CA THR A 615 1.44 4.63 -28.83
C THR A 615 2.26 5.91 -28.75
N ARG A 616 2.04 6.83 -29.69
CA ARG A 616 2.79 8.09 -29.81
C ARG A 616 2.09 9.26 -29.15
N LEU A 617 2.87 10.25 -28.73
CA LEU A 617 2.39 11.52 -28.23
C LEU A 617 1.98 12.44 -29.40
N GLU A 618 0.70 12.78 -29.44
CA GLU A 618 0.09 13.64 -30.46
C GLU A 618 -0.59 14.86 -29.82
N ASP A 619 -0.51 15.99 -30.51
CA ASP A 619 -1.19 17.23 -30.12
C ASP A 619 -2.64 17.23 -30.61
N ARG A 620 -3.41 16.31 -30.04
CA ARG A 620 -4.84 16.17 -30.24
C ARG A 620 -5.53 16.19 -28.89
N LEU A 621 -6.81 16.54 -28.87
CA LEU A 621 -7.57 16.58 -27.62
C LEU A 621 -7.67 15.17 -27.03
N VAL A 622 -7.30 15.02 -25.75
CA VAL A 622 -7.46 13.82 -24.93
C VAL A 622 -8.89 13.29 -25.03
N ILE A 623 -9.90 14.15 -24.92
CA ILE A 623 -11.31 13.74 -24.97
C ILE A 623 -11.73 13.24 -26.37
N ASP A 624 -10.94 13.51 -27.41
CA ASP A 624 -11.16 12.99 -28.76
C ASP A 624 -10.36 11.70 -29.03
N GLN A 625 -9.20 11.54 -28.40
CA GLN A 625 -8.30 10.42 -28.66
C GLN A 625 -8.69 9.12 -27.93
N PHE A 626 -9.11 9.23 -26.67
CA PHE A 626 -9.26 8.07 -25.77
C PHE A 626 -10.75 7.78 -25.52
N GLU A 627 -11.28 6.76 -26.19
CA GLU A 627 -12.69 6.40 -26.21
C GLU A 627 -13.01 5.09 -25.47
N THR A 628 -12.00 4.35 -25.00
CA THR A 628 -12.21 3.04 -24.36
C THR A 628 -11.77 3.06 -22.91
N CYS A 629 -12.49 2.32 -22.08
CA CYS A 629 -12.49 2.46 -20.64
C CYS A 629 -12.85 1.15 -19.93
N ALA A 630 -12.71 1.20 -18.61
CA ALA A 630 -13.09 0.13 -17.70
C ALA A 630 -14.59 -0.20 -17.80
N PRO A 631 -15.05 -1.36 -17.34
CA PRO A 631 -16.48 -1.59 -17.10
C PRO A 631 -17.06 -0.66 -16.03
N LYS A 632 -18.31 -0.19 -16.17
CA LYS A 632 -19.04 0.51 -15.09
C LYS A 632 -19.07 -0.31 -13.79
N PHE A 633 -19.34 -1.61 -13.91
CA PHE A 633 -19.36 -2.49 -12.76
C PHE A 633 -18.01 -3.20 -12.66
N CYS A 634 -17.12 -2.70 -11.79
CA CYS A 634 -15.81 -3.28 -11.51
C CYS A 634 -15.50 -3.18 -10.01
N PRO A 635 -16.15 -4.01 -9.15
CA PRO A 635 -15.99 -3.91 -7.71
C PRO A 635 -14.59 -4.28 -7.21
N LYS A 636 -13.80 -4.98 -8.04
CA LYS A 636 -12.45 -5.45 -7.76
C LYS A 636 -11.59 -5.23 -9.01
N PRO A 637 -10.36 -4.68 -8.90
CA PRO A 637 -9.76 -4.13 -7.68
C PRO A 637 -10.54 -2.91 -7.17
N HIS A 638 -10.43 -2.61 -5.87
CA HIS A 638 -11.18 -1.51 -5.26
C HIS A 638 -10.81 -0.12 -5.83
N THR A 639 -9.64 0.01 -6.46
CA THR A 639 -9.16 1.23 -7.13
C THR A 639 -10.03 1.65 -8.30
N ALA A 640 -10.69 0.71 -9.00
CA ALA A 640 -11.55 1.00 -10.15
C ALA A 640 -12.79 1.85 -9.80
N TRP A 641 -13.18 1.88 -8.53
CA TRP A 641 -14.30 2.67 -8.00
C TRP A 641 -13.86 3.78 -7.04
N GLY A 642 -12.59 4.21 -7.12
CA GLY A 642 -12.18 5.44 -6.46
C GLY A 642 -12.95 6.65 -7.00
N PHE A 643 -13.01 7.71 -6.20
CA PHE A 643 -13.60 8.98 -6.62
C PHE A 643 -12.74 10.16 -6.19
N LYS A 644 -12.95 11.29 -6.86
CA LYS A 644 -12.63 12.63 -6.33
C LYS A 644 -13.92 13.31 -5.89
N THR A 645 -13.79 14.35 -5.08
CA THR A 645 -14.95 15.05 -4.52
C THR A 645 -14.97 16.49 -4.98
N MET A 646 -16.12 16.92 -5.51
CA MET A 646 -16.51 18.32 -5.61
C MET A 646 -17.37 18.65 -4.39
N PHE A 647 -17.07 19.71 -3.65
CA PHE A 647 -17.82 20.06 -2.43
C PHE A 647 -18.10 21.54 -2.31
N ARG A 648 -19.27 21.87 -1.75
CA ARG A 648 -19.74 23.22 -1.53
C ARG A 648 -18.99 23.85 -0.36
N ASN A 649 -18.52 25.07 -0.53
CA ASN A 649 -17.70 25.76 0.46
C ASN A 649 -18.57 26.42 1.55
N ILE A 650 -19.23 25.59 2.35
CA ILE A 650 -20.07 26.06 3.47
C ILE A 650 -19.31 26.17 4.79
N GLY A 651 -17.98 26.05 4.78
CA GLY A 651 -17.14 26.03 5.98
C GLY A 651 -17.17 24.69 6.76
N ALA A 652 -17.71 23.63 6.17
CA ALA A 652 -17.88 22.34 6.86
C ALA A 652 -16.57 21.58 7.11
N TYR A 653 -15.48 21.88 6.38
CA TYR A 653 -14.27 21.06 6.37
C TYR A 653 -13.02 21.90 6.67
N GLU A 654 -12.17 21.41 7.57
CA GLU A 654 -10.91 22.09 7.90
C GLU A 654 -9.75 21.73 6.96
N LYS A 655 -9.89 20.69 6.13
CA LYS A 655 -8.80 20.18 5.30
C LYS A 655 -9.27 19.72 3.92
N ILE A 656 -8.50 20.04 2.89
CA ILE A 656 -8.61 19.43 1.55
C ILE A 656 -7.58 18.29 1.44
N SER A 657 -7.99 17.16 0.88
CA SER A 657 -7.11 16.01 0.63
C SER A 657 -7.33 15.46 -0.78
N CYS A 658 -6.49 14.53 -1.21
CA CYS A 658 -6.39 14.10 -2.60
C CYS A 658 -7.69 13.53 -3.19
N HIS A 659 -8.57 12.93 -2.37
CA HIS A 659 -9.85 12.34 -2.81
C HIS A 659 -11.09 13.07 -2.30
N ARG A 660 -11.01 13.68 -1.11
CA ARG A 660 -12.15 14.25 -0.39
C ARG A 660 -11.72 15.34 0.58
N PRO A 661 -12.63 16.27 0.93
CA PRO A 661 -12.42 17.09 2.10
C PRO A 661 -12.48 16.23 3.38
N ASN A 662 -11.73 16.65 4.40
CA ASN A 662 -11.55 15.92 5.65
C ASN A 662 -11.75 16.86 6.85
N LYS A 663 -11.83 16.27 8.04
CA LYS A 663 -12.12 16.97 9.30
C LYS A 663 -13.44 17.75 9.21
N LEU A 664 -14.53 17.01 9.06
CA LEU A 664 -15.89 17.56 9.09
C LEU A 664 -16.16 18.15 10.48
N SER A 665 -16.54 19.42 10.52
CA SER A 665 -16.97 20.09 11.74
C SER A 665 -18.33 19.55 12.20
N GLU A 666 -18.43 19.23 13.50
CA GLU A 666 -19.66 18.68 14.09
C GLU A 666 -20.85 19.64 13.91
N ALA A 667 -20.62 20.95 13.95
CA ALA A 667 -21.64 21.98 13.76
C ALA A 667 -22.27 21.99 12.34
N PHE A 668 -21.64 21.32 11.38
CA PHE A 668 -22.09 21.23 10.00
C PHE A 668 -22.54 19.82 9.60
N ARG A 669 -22.49 18.84 10.52
CA ARG A 669 -22.79 17.44 10.20
C ARG A 669 -24.18 17.27 9.59
N ASP A 670 -25.19 17.89 10.18
CA ASP A 670 -26.58 17.81 9.70
C ASP A 670 -26.84 18.67 8.45
N LYS A 671 -25.86 19.46 8.01
CA LYS A 671 -25.93 20.32 6.82
C LYS A 671 -25.24 19.70 5.61
N VAL A 672 -24.55 18.57 5.78
CA VAL A 672 -23.79 17.92 4.71
C VAL A 672 -24.62 16.80 4.07
N LYS A 673 -24.69 16.82 2.74
CA LYS A 673 -25.33 15.79 1.91
C LYS A 673 -24.40 15.36 0.79
N TRP A 674 -24.04 14.08 0.80
CA TRP A 674 -23.24 13.48 -0.27
C TRP A 674 -24.13 12.78 -1.28
N VAL A 675 -23.84 13.02 -2.56
CA VAL A 675 -24.43 12.28 -3.67
C VAL A 675 -23.35 11.61 -4.51
N ASN A 676 -23.67 10.47 -5.13
CA ASN A 676 -22.81 9.83 -6.13
C ASN A 676 -23.00 10.46 -7.53
N GLY A 677 -22.28 9.95 -8.53
CA GLY A 677 -22.41 10.38 -9.93
C GLY A 677 -23.80 10.18 -10.57
N SER A 678 -24.71 9.41 -9.97
CA SER A 678 -26.11 9.30 -10.40
C SER A 678 -27.06 10.21 -9.59
N GLY A 679 -26.53 11.09 -8.73
CA GLY A 679 -27.32 11.98 -7.86
C GLY A 679 -27.98 11.28 -6.66
N ARG A 680 -27.62 10.02 -6.39
CA ARG A 680 -28.18 9.26 -5.26
C ARG A 680 -27.43 9.55 -3.97
N ASP A 681 -28.18 9.70 -2.87
CA ASP A 681 -27.62 9.92 -1.55
C ASP A 681 -26.67 8.79 -1.12
N MET A 682 -25.47 9.18 -0.68
CA MET A 682 -24.46 8.31 -0.09
C MET A 682 -23.84 8.90 1.19
N THR A 683 -24.52 9.86 1.82
CA THR A 683 -24.07 10.59 3.01
C THR A 683 -23.62 9.65 4.12
N LYS A 684 -24.40 8.61 4.40
CA LYS A 684 -24.06 7.61 5.43
C LYS A 684 -22.78 6.82 5.14
N GLU A 685 -22.43 6.63 3.86
CA GLU A 685 -21.21 5.92 3.47
C GLU A 685 -19.97 6.82 3.43
N ALA A 686 -20.16 8.14 3.22
CA ALA A 686 -19.07 9.03 2.83
C ALA A 686 -18.85 10.24 3.74
N ALA A 687 -19.74 10.57 4.68
CA ALA A 687 -19.53 11.73 5.55
C ALA A 687 -18.22 11.64 6.35
N ASP A 688 -17.93 10.48 6.96
CA ASP A 688 -16.81 10.32 7.90
C ASP A 688 -15.53 9.78 7.28
N ASN A 689 -15.62 8.82 6.36
CA ASN A 689 -14.46 8.19 5.73
C ASN A 689 -14.78 7.56 4.37
N GLY A 690 -13.75 7.02 3.72
CA GLY A 690 -13.85 6.37 2.41
C GLY A 690 -13.51 7.27 1.23
N TRP A 691 -12.91 6.68 0.20
CA TRP A 691 -12.51 7.33 -1.05
C TRP A 691 -13.01 6.56 -2.29
N ARG A 692 -13.88 5.57 -2.08
CA ARG A 692 -14.37 4.66 -3.11
C ARG A 692 -15.85 4.36 -2.94
N ASN A 693 -16.55 4.14 -4.03
CA ASN A 693 -17.94 3.70 -4.00
C ASN A 693 -18.03 2.20 -3.65
N SER A 694 -19.18 1.81 -3.13
CA SER A 694 -19.56 0.43 -2.89
C SER A 694 -20.59 -0.02 -3.94
N LYS A 695 -21.00 -1.29 -3.92
CA LYS A 695 -22.12 -1.76 -4.77
C LYS A 695 -23.43 -1.00 -4.53
N LYS A 696 -23.60 -0.37 -3.37
CA LYS A 696 -24.80 0.42 -3.03
C LYS A 696 -24.70 1.86 -3.52
N SER A 697 -23.50 2.43 -3.51
CA SER A 697 -23.26 3.83 -3.82
C SER A 697 -22.64 4.08 -5.19
N ILE A 698 -22.28 3.05 -5.97
CA ILE A 698 -21.78 3.23 -7.34
C ILE A 698 -22.81 3.95 -8.22
N GLY A 699 -22.38 4.92 -9.02
CA GLY A 699 -23.26 5.74 -9.84
C GLY A 699 -22.51 6.67 -10.77
N TYR A 700 -23.14 6.96 -11.90
CA TYR A 700 -22.54 7.50 -13.12
C TYR A 700 -23.53 8.37 -13.92
N ASP A 701 -24.84 8.20 -13.78
CA ASP A 701 -25.83 8.67 -14.77
C ASP A 701 -25.85 10.18 -15.04
N LEU A 702 -25.52 11.01 -14.04
CA LEU A 702 -25.52 12.47 -14.16
C LEU A 702 -24.10 13.03 -14.36
N LEU A 703 -23.10 12.43 -13.69
CA LEU A 703 -21.72 12.86 -13.72
C LEU A 703 -20.78 11.66 -13.55
N GLN A 704 -19.74 11.62 -14.38
CA GLN A 704 -18.62 10.68 -14.29
C GLN A 704 -17.30 11.43 -14.34
N LEU A 705 -16.30 10.97 -13.59
CA LEU A 705 -14.94 11.49 -13.69
C LEU A 705 -14.14 10.59 -14.63
N ASN A 706 -13.96 11.01 -15.88
CA ASN A 706 -13.12 10.29 -16.83
C ASN A 706 -11.66 10.46 -16.41
N HIS A 707 -10.92 9.36 -16.21
CA HIS A 707 -9.52 9.40 -15.78
C HIS A 707 -8.62 8.77 -16.84
N TYR A 708 -7.87 9.62 -17.54
CA TYR A 708 -6.94 9.29 -18.63
C TYR A 708 -5.52 9.10 -18.09
N ALA A 709 -5.37 8.21 -17.12
CA ALA A 709 -4.15 8.10 -16.31
C ALA A 709 -2.87 7.80 -17.09
N LEU A 710 -2.98 7.16 -18.25
CA LEU A 710 -1.85 6.79 -19.11
C LEU A 710 -1.72 7.70 -20.33
N ARG A 711 -2.85 8.12 -20.91
CA ARG A 711 -2.90 8.76 -22.23
C ARG A 711 -2.19 7.83 -23.24
N SER A 712 -1.19 8.28 -23.98
CA SER A 712 -0.43 7.40 -24.90
C SER A 712 0.64 6.57 -24.19
N ALA A 713 1.16 5.53 -24.86
CA ALA A 713 2.26 4.73 -24.33
C ALA A 713 3.55 5.56 -24.11
N GLU A 714 3.88 6.50 -24.99
CA GLU A 714 4.98 7.47 -24.78
C GLU A 714 4.73 8.37 -23.55
N SER A 715 3.49 8.84 -23.36
CA SER A 715 3.12 9.65 -22.18
C SER A 715 3.29 8.86 -20.87
N PHE A 716 3.01 7.55 -20.90
CA PHE A 716 3.30 6.65 -19.77
C PHE A 716 4.79 6.56 -19.44
N LEU A 717 5.70 6.55 -20.42
CA LEU A 717 7.14 6.56 -20.16
C LEU A 717 7.59 7.86 -19.48
N ILE A 718 7.08 9.00 -19.95
CA ILE A 718 7.37 10.31 -19.34
C ILE A 718 6.82 10.35 -17.91
N LYS A 719 5.61 9.80 -17.68
CA LYS A 719 5.02 9.64 -16.35
C LYS A 719 5.87 8.76 -15.44
N ARG A 720 6.42 7.65 -15.97
CA ARG A 720 7.34 6.75 -15.27
C ARG A 720 8.60 7.47 -14.79
N GLN A 721 9.19 8.32 -15.64
CA GLN A 721 10.41 9.05 -15.34
C GLN A 721 10.20 10.10 -14.24
N ARG A 722 9.12 10.88 -14.28
CA ARG A 722 8.89 11.96 -13.30
C ARG A 722 8.35 11.52 -11.94
N GLY A 723 7.75 10.33 -11.83
CA GLY A 723 7.14 9.80 -10.60
C GLY A 723 5.72 10.35 -10.31
N ARG A 724 5.19 10.12 -9.08
CA ARG A 724 3.87 10.62 -8.64
C ARG A 724 3.99 11.74 -7.61
N ALA A 725 3.10 12.73 -7.68
CA ALA A 725 3.06 13.85 -6.73
C ALA A 725 2.66 13.46 -5.28
N LEU A 726 1.90 12.37 -5.10
CA LEU A 726 1.47 11.89 -3.77
C LEU A 726 2.43 10.85 -3.16
N HIS A 727 3.16 10.11 -4.00
CA HIS A 727 4.05 9.01 -3.59
C HIS A 727 5.37 9.12 -4.36
N VAL A 728 6.26 9.98 -3.87
CA VAL A 728 7.53 10.31 -4.53
C VAL A 728 8.49 9.10 -4.56
N ASP A 729 8.35 8.16 -3.62
CA ASP A 729 9.25 7.01 -3.43
C ASP A 729 8.80 5.71 -4.12
N ARG A 730 7.72 5.72 -4.92
CA ARG A 730 7.24 4.51 -5.62
C ARG A 730 7.57 4.59 -7.11
N SER A 731 8.42 3.68 -7.57
CA SER A 731 8.64 3.45 -9.01
C SER A 731 7.32 3.02 -9.68
N ILE A 732 6.83 3.83 -10.62
CA ILE A 732 5.78 3.41 -11.57
C ILE A 732 6.36 2.24 -12.40
N GLY A 733 5.57 1.27 -12.82
CA GLY A 733 6.09 0.13 -13.60
C GLY A 733 4.94 -0.59 -14.29
N LEU A 734 5.19 -1.80 -14.80
CA LEU A 734 4.16 -2.58 -15.50
C LEU A 734 2.91 -2.82 -14.62
N ASN A 735 3.06 -2.96 -13.31
CA ASN A 735 1.95 -3.05 -12.36
C ASN A 735 1.02 -1.83 -12.39
N TYR A 736 1.56 -0.64 -12.66
CA TYR A 736 0.74 0.55 -12.83
C TYR A 736 -0.04 0.51 -14.15
N TRP A 737 0.63 0.11 -15.23
CA TRP A 737 -0.01 -0.09 -16.53
C TRP A 737 -1.18 -1.06 -16.43
N ILE A 738 -0.98 -2.22 -15.79
CA ILE A 738 -2.02 -3.24 -15.57
C ILE A 738 -3.24 -2.64 -14.86
N ARG A 739 -3.01 -1.84 -13.80
CA ARG A 739 -4.08 -1.22 -12.99
C ARG A 739 -4.83 -0.10 -13.72
N MET A 740 -4.19 0.60 -14.67
CA MET A 740 -4.72 1.83 -15.28
C MET A 740 -5.13 1.71 -16.75
N ASP A 741 -4.60 0.77 -17.52
CA ASP A 741 -4.85 0.63 -18.96
C ASP A 741 -6.17 -0.10 -19.26
N TRP A 742 -7.32 0.53 -19.09
CA TRP A 742 -8.61 -0.13 -19.35
C TRP A 742 -9.16 0.21 -20.73
N SER A 743 -9.20 -0.77 -21.64
CA SER A 743 -9.61 -0.56 -23.05
C SER A 743 -10.80 -1.44 -23.48
N ASP A 744 -11.61 -1.91 -22.52
CA ASP A 744 -12.57 -3.00 -22.72
C ASP A 744 -13.94 -2.57 -23.24
N TYR A 745 -14.43 -1.41 -22.80
CA TYR A 745 -15.72 -0.85 -23.18
C TYR A 745 -15.56 0.54 -23.79
N ARG A 746 -16.46 0.94 -24.69
CA ARG A 746 -16.42 2.26 -25.31
C ARG A 746 -17.29 3.26 -24.54
N ASP A 747 -16.79 4.48 -24.36
CA ASP A 747 -17.54 5.64 -23.86
C ASP A 747 -17.13 6.91 -24.64
N ILE A 748 -17.99 7.33 -25.56
CA ILE A 748 -17.83 8.55 -26.37
C ILE A 748 -18.70 9.72 -25.89
N THR A 749 -19.36 9.60 -24.74
CA THR A 749 -20.33 10.61 -24.29
C THR A 749 -19.71 11.98 -24.04
N ILE A 750 -18.44 12.02 -23.63
CA ILE A 750 -17.70 13.27 -23.43
C ILE A 750 -17.50 14.05 -24.73
N LYS A 751 -17.49 13.38 -25.90
CA LYS A 751 -17.27 14.00 -27.21
C LYS A 751 -18.34 15.00 -27.63
N ARG A 752 -19.51 14.97 -26.99
CA ARG A 752 -20.54 16.00 -27.17
C ARG A 752 -20.02 17.41 -26.86
N ASN A 753 -18.95 17.52 -26.09
CA ASN A 753 -18.25 18.77 -25.77
C ASN A 753 -17.31 19.28 -26.86
N LEU A 754 -16.90 18.45 -27.83
CA LEU A 754 -15.81 18.78 -28.75
C LEU A 754 -15.95 20.15 -29.42
N PRO A 755 -17.13 20.56 -29.94
CA PRO A 755 -17.27 21.88 -30.56
C PRO A 755 -16.99 23.04 -29.60
N ARG A 756 -17.56 23.01 -28.38
CA ARG A 756 -17.37 24.10 -27.41
C ARG A 756 -15.97 24.13 -26.79
N VAL A 757 -15.37 22.95 -26.59
CA VAL A 757 -13.98 22.84 -26.11
C VAL A 757 -13.02 23.37 -27.15
N ARG A 758 -13.23 23.03 -28.43
CA ARG A 758 -12.41 23.54 -29.54
C ARG A 758 -12.48 25.05 -29.63
N ALA A 759 -13.68 25.63 -29.56
CA ALA A 759 -13.84 27.08 -29.57
C ALA A 759 -13.06 27.79 -28.45
N GLU A 760 -13.12 27.26 -27.21
CA GLU A 760 -12.38 27.83 -26.08
C GLU A 760 -10.87 27.58 -26.19
N TYR A 761 -10.46 26.40 -26.64
CA TYR A 761 -9.06 26.04 -26.87
C TYR A 761 -8.41 26.94 -27.92
N ASP A 762 -9.08 27.16 -29.06
CA ASP A 762 -8.61 28.03 -30.13
C ASP A 762 -8.57 29.49 -29.67
N ARG A 763 -9.51 29.92 -28.81
CA ARG A 763 -9.48 31.24 -28.18
C ARG A 763 -8.24 31.43 -27.29
N LEU A 764 -7.86 30.43 -26.50
CA LEU A 764 -6.63 30.48 -25.70
C LEU A 764 -5.39 30.54 -26.59
N LEU A 765 -5.32 29.69 -27.62
CA LEU A 765 -4.20 29.65 -28.56
C LEU A 765 -4.06 30.89 -29.46
N ALA A 766 -5.09 31.73 -29.54
CA ALA A 766 -4.99 33.03 -30.22
C ALA A 766 -3.96 33.97 -29.56
N ASP A 767 -3.61 33.77 -28.28
CA ASP A 767 -2.47 34.43 -27.66
C ASP A 767 -1.15 33.81 -28.16
N ALA A 768 -0.40 34.56 -28.97
CA ALA A 768 0.81 34.07 -29.62
C ALA A 768 1.89 33.57 -28.62
N ARG A 769 2.00 34.23 -27.45
CA ARG A 769 2.95 33.80 -26.40
C ARG A 769 2.53 32.46 -25.81
N LEU A 770 1.25 32.29 -25.49
CA LEU A 770 0.71 31.03 -24.99
C LEU A 770 0.83 29.91 -26.01
N GLY A 771 0.55 30.18 -27.29
CA GLY A 771 0.73 29.23 -28.38
C GLY A 771 2.17 28.76 -28.55
N ALA A 772 3.15 29.69 -28.45
CA ALA A 772 4.56 29.35 -28.48
C ALA A 772 5.00 28.49 -27.27
N LEU A 773 4.50 28.79 -26.07
CA LEU A 773 4.77 28.01 -24.86
C LEU A 773 4.20 26.59 -24.94
N HIS A 774 2.96 26.45 -25.43
CA HIS A 774 2.33 25.13 -25.68
C HIS A 774 3.17 24.31 -26.66
N GLN A 775 3.56 24.90 -27.78
CA GLN A 775 4.38 24.23 -28.78
C GLN A 775 5.75 23.83 -28.21
N GLY A 776 6.38 24.71 -27.43
CA GLY A 776 7.65 24.42 -26.76
C GLY A 776 7.55 23.25 -25.79
N GLY A 777 6.49 23.19 -24.98
CA GLY A 777 6.26 22.07 -24.07
C GLY A 777 5.95 20.76 -24.80
N LEU A 778 5.17 20.82 -25.88
CA LEU A 778 4.94 19.67 -26.75
C LEU A 778 6.24 19.11 -27.34
N ASP A 779 7.10 20.00 -27.85
CA ASP A 779 8.38 19.61 -28.44
C ASP A 779 9.35 19.05 -27.38
N TRP A 780 9.33 19.58 -26.16
CA TRP A 780 10.03 19.01 -25.02
C TRP A 780 9.57 17.57 -24.74
N HIS A 781 8.25 17.33 -24.68
CA HIS A 781 7.70 15.99 -24.42
C HIS A 781 8.04 15.00 -25.54
N ARG A 782 7.98 15.43 -26.81
CA ARG A 782 8.43 14.62 -27.95
C ARG A 782 9.92 14.31 -27.89
N ALA A 783 10.75 15.26 -27.50
CA ALA A 783 12.18 15.05 -27.30
C ALA A 783 12.45 14.07 -26.15
N LYS A 784 11.74 14.22 -25.03
CA LYS A 784 11.83 13.31 -23.89
C LYS A 784 11.38 11.89 -24.25
N ALA A 785 10.31 11.73 -25.00
CA ALA A 785 9.89 10.41 -25.50
C ALA A 785 11.01 9.75 -26.33
N ARG A 786 11.62 10.48 -27.27
CA ARG A 786 12.77 9.99 -28.06
C ARG A 786 13.97 9.59 -27.19
N GLU A 787 14.29 10.40 -26.18
CA GLU A 787 15.35 10.09 -25.20
C GLU A 787 15.05 8.81 -24.43
N LEU A 788 13.82 8.65 -23.92
CA LEU A 788 13.42 7.47 -23.16
C LEU A 788 13.43 6.20 -24.02
N HIS A 789 13.03 6.27 -25.29
CA HIS A 789 13.17 5.15 -26.24
C HIS A 789 14.63 4.74 -26.48
N ALA A 790 15.60 5.65 -26.33
CA ALA A 790 17.01 5.33 -26.46
C ALA A 790 17.59 4.62 -25.21
N ILE A 791 16.84 4.57 -24.10
CA ILE A 791 17.25 3.93 -22.85
C ILE A 791 16.67 2.50 -22.82
N PRO A 792 17.52 1.44 -22.79
CA PRO A 792 17.04 0.06 -22.89
C PRO A 792 15.96 -0.34 -21.88
N GLU A 793 16.06 0.08 -20.62
CA GLU A 793 15.05 -0.20 -19.58
C GLU A 793 13.66 0.37 -19.93
N PHE A 794 13.63 1.60 -20.47
CA PHE A 794 12.38 2.26 -20.83
C PHE A 794 11.79 1.68 -22.13
N GLU A 795 12.63 1.34 -23.10
CA GLU A 795 12.20 0.64 -24.30
C GLU A 795 11.65 -0.75 -23.97
N GLU A 796 12.30 -1.49 -23.08
CA GLU A 796 11.78 -2.78 -22.63
C GLU A 796 10.43 -2.63 -21.93
N LEU A 797 10.29 -1.68 -21.01
CA LEU A 797 9.03 -1.38 -20.34
C LEU A 797 7.94 -1.00 -21.34
N TYR A 798 8.26 -0.19 -22.35
CA TYR A 798 7.34 0.19 -23.42
C TYR A 798 6.85 -1.03 -24.20
N GLN A 799 7.77 -1.90 -24.64
CA GLN A 799 7.43 -3.14 -25.35
C GLN A 799 6.61 -4.10 -24.48
N GLN A 800 6.95 -4.23 -23.19
CA GLN A 800 6.18 -5.03 -22.24
C GLN A 800 4.76 -4.49 -22.08
N ALA A 801 4.61 -3.17 -21.91
CA ALA A 801 3.32 -2.51 -21.77
C ALA A 801 2.41 -2.75 -23.00
N LEU A 802 2.93 -2.61 -24.21
CA LEU A 802 2.17 -2.83 -25.45
C LEU A 802 1.76 -4.29 -25.67
N LYS A 803 2.47 -5.24 -25.06
CA LYS A 803 2.11 -6.68 -25.10
C LYS A 803 0.97 -7.02 -24.14
N VAL A 804 0.67 -6.17 -23.15
CA VAL A 804 -0.42 -6.40 -22.19
C VAL A 804 -1.78 -6.17 -22.85
N LYS A 805 -2.36 -7.25 -23.38
CA LYS A 805 -3.72 -7.28 -23.95
C LYS A 805 -4.57 -8.26 -23.16
N LEU A 806 -5.25 -7.75 -22.13
CA LEU A 806 -6.08 -8.52 -21.23
C LEU A 806 -7.55 -8.11 -21.41
N THR A 807 -8.45 -9.09 -21.27
CA THR A 807 -9.89 -8.84 -21.10
C THR A 807 -10.19 -8.16 -19.77
N GLU A 808 -11.42 -7.68 -19.60
CA GLU A 808 -11.83 -6.95 -18.41
C GLU A 808 -11.71 -7.80 -17.14
N THR A 809 -12.05 -9.09 -17.26
CA THR A 809 -11.98 -10.05 -16.15
C THR A 809 -10.54 -10.43 -15.83
N GLU A 810 -9.70 -10.66 -16.85
CA GLU A 810 -8.27 -10.97 -16.66
C GLU A 810 -7.52 -9.79 -16.04
N ARG A 811 -7.78 -8.57 -16.53
CA ARG A 811 -7.19 -7.35 -15.98
C ARG A 811 -7.64 -7.09 -14.55
N ALA A 812 -8.93 -7.26 -14.26
CA ALA A 812 -9.46 -7.18 -12.90
C ALA A 812 -8.80 -8.20 -11.97
N ALA A 813 -8.62 -9.44 -12.44
CA ALA A 813 -7.97 -10.50 -11.69
C ALA A 813 -6.49 -10.21 -11.42
N TYR A 814 -5.76 -9.75 -12.43
CA TYR A 814 -4.35 -9.42 -12.28
C TYR A 814 -4.16 -8.20 -11.37
N ALA A 815 -4.92 -7.12 -11.58
CA ALA A 815 -4.86 -5.97 -10.72
C ALA A 815 -5.25 -6.30 -9.26
N LEU A 816 -6.21 -7.22 -9.05
CA LEU A 816 -6.55 -7.72 -7.71
C LEU A 816 -5.43 -8.55 -7.09
N ALA A 817 -4.77 -9.43 -7.84
CA ALA A 817 -3.62 -10.19 -7.35
C ALA A 817 -2.49 -9.25 -6.91
N LEU A 818 -2.18 -8.23 -7.71
CA LEU A 818 -1.18 -7.20 -7.38
C LEU A 818 -1.51 -6.41 -6.11
N ASP A 819 -2.79 -6.22 -5.78
CA ASP A 819 -3.23 -5.56 -4.53
C ASP A 819 -3.12 -6.47 -3.30
N LEU A 820 -3.09 -7.80 -3.49
CA LEU A 820 -2.91 -8.78 -2.40
C LEU A 820 -1.44 -9.07 -2.11
N GLU A 821 -0.57 -8.90 -3.12
CA GLU A 821 0.89 -9.08 -3.00
C GLU A 821 1.61 -7.84 -2.45
N SER A 822 1.03 -6.64 -2.62
CA SER A 822 1.56 -5.35 -2.14
C SER A 822 1.18 -5.05 -0.70
#